data_AF-A0A813ZSX1-F1
#
_entry.id   AF-A0A813ZSX1-F1
#
_cell.length_a   1.000
_cell.length_b   1.000
_cell.length_c   1.000
_cell.angle_alpha   90.00
_cell.angle_beta   90.00
_cell.angle_gamma   90.00
#
_symmetry.space_group_name_H-M   'P 1'
#
loop_
_entity.id
_entity.type
_entity.pdbx_description
1 polymer ?
#
loop_
_entity_poly.entity_id
_entity_poly.type
_entity_poly.pdbx_seq_one_letter_code
_entity_poly.pdbx_strand_id
1 'polypeptide(L)'
;MTQQKIDDLFSLSSSSSTRSSKRSRINQIIPRNNRDEFDDLFETNTPTKRRCTNNNNKQLTDVFDFNEPSTSTSSTIKKNDNKNLIESRKIKRNIIDVDNENKAIDELFNNDTRKKIRRQIKHEESTDLLDMFKTKTTTNISQTISSNIDDFKIPIHSKNLITQKKKIKMFFDDSDLISLREQVKQQNDIKDYVQVKPVLVTGGEWLSKETETKVLFKFLFFNIHMNMFRSFNRRFIQHGLLFCTSALGTGYIGQYILKKNKLNAASPTLHKPEIWLDDFPTREVQIAKMSKEFEYDIVVIGGGATGCGVAVDAASRGLKVALVEKFDFGSGTSSRSTKLIHGGVRYLQKAIMHLDREQYHMVKEALYERGNLLKIAPHLSYPLPIMLPVYKWYLLPYYYAGIKAYDFVSGRQLLRWSYVISKTKALELFPMLKKEKLVGAIVYYDGQHNDARMNISLAFTAARMGANIANHCAAIEFLHEDIKVDNIYGQPETKKIIRGVKCFDRYENKVFTIRTKCVVNATGPYTDTVRQLDDPSLPQICQPSAGVHIVLPDYYSPQDMGLLDPNTSDGRVIFFLPWQKHTMAGTTDTPCEITDYPSPSTEDVDFILGEVRHYLSSDVQVRHGDVLSAWAGIRPLVLNPNKKDTQSIARNHIIHVSDSGLVTIGGGKWTTYRQMAEETVDRCIETSNLKPKNDCVTKGLVLNGGEKWTPTSYIRLVQDYGLDTEVAIHLSNTYGDQASKVADLSSLTGKRWPVVGRRLHEEFPYIEAEISYAIKEYARTAVDILARRTRLSFLNVIAADEALPGIIQVMAKELKWNEKKQKEEIDRAKNFLLHEMGLNLKRDMHRDVPINFTRDEMSYYLKYFRQIDVKNKGFVTMTDLKRHLQTLNTDISDDEFRILIGEIDQNQNGIIETEEFLQLMSAIKSGSLSTSHFAKAARLDKIKKTNPSPERSGGGI
;
A
#
# COMPACT_ATOMS: atom_id res chain seq x y z
N MET A 1 -36.75 29.99 29.73
CA MET A 1 -36.73 30.03 31.22
C MET A 1 -35.68 29.06 31.72
N THR A 2 -35.12 29.32 32.90
CA THR A 2 -33.82 28.82 33.35
C THR A 2 -33.90 27.70 34.39
N GLN A 3 -32.87 26.85 34.38
CA GLN A 3 -32.08 26.39 35.54
C GLN A 3 -32.74 26.50 36.94
N GLN A 4 -33.86 25.82 37.18
CA GLN A 4 -34.48 25.77 38.51
C GLN A 4 -35.40 24.54 38.73
N LYS A 5 -35.07 23.40 38.09
CA LYS A 5 -35.78 22.10 38.25
C LYS A 5 -34.86 20.86 38.16
N ILE A 6 -33.54 21.06 38.21
CA ILE A 6 -32.54 19.96 38.17
C ILE A 6 -31.76 19.91 39.49
N ASP A 7 -31.56 21.05 40.14
CA ASP A 7 -30.71 21.18 41.33
C ASP A 7 -31.39 20.71 42.64
N ASP A 8 -32.73 20.63 42.68
CA ASP A 8 -33.53 20.20 43.86
C ASP A 8 -33.58 18.68 44.10
N LEU A 9 -32.90 17.86 43.27
CA LEU A 9 -32.82 16.40 43.47
C LEU A 9 -31.52 15.93 44.15
N PHE A 10 -30.67 16.86 44.59
CA PHE A 10 -29.35 16.57 45.19
C PHE A 10 -29.24 16.81 46.70
N SER A 11 -30.31 16.62 47.48
CA SER A 11 -30.20 16.57 48.95
C SER A 11 -31.25 15.67 49.64
N LEU A 12 -30.86 14.43 50.00
CA LEU A 12 -31.35 13.71 51.19
C LEU A 12 -30.62 12.36 51.42
N SER A 13 -30.75 11.83 52.64
CA SER A 13 -30.32 10.48 53.10
C SER A 13 -28.85 10.08 52.94
N SER A 14 -28.03 10.60 53.85
CA SER A 14 -26.97 9.77 54.47
C SER A 14 -27.55 8.60 55.28
N SER A 15 -26.68 7.67 55.70
CA SER A 15 -26.87 6.66 56.77
C SER A 15 -27.83 5.46 56.56
N SER A 16 -27.24 4.25 56.51
CA SER A 16 -27.66 2.96 57.14
C SER A 16 -29.15 2.64 57.35
N SER A 17 -29.63 1.44 56.99
CA SER A 17 -29.45 0.24 57.88
C SER A 17 -30.04 -1.09 57.34
N THR A 18 -29.55 -2.20 57.89
CA THR A 18 -30.19 -3.54 58.10
C THR A 18 -31.13 -4.21 57.07
N ARG A 19 -30.68 -5.39 56.58
CA ARG A 19 -31.35 -6.72 56.69
C ARG A 19 -32.90 -6.72 56.85
N SER A 20 -33.70 -7.37 56.00
CA SER A 20 -33.78 -8.83 55.84
C SER A 20 -35.08 -9.23 55.12
N SER A 21 -35.22 -10.48 54.68
CA SER A 21 -36.44 -11.02 54.07
C SER A 21 -37.35 -11.74 55.06
N LYS A 22 -38.67 -11.65 54.82
CA LYS A 22 -39.71 -12.71 54.94
C LYS A 22 -41.11 -12.12 55.18
N ARG A 23 -42.11 -12.59 54.41
CA ARG A 23 -43.32 -13.20 54.98
C ARG A 23 -44.19 -13.85 53.90
N SER A 24 -44.56 -15.11 54.14
CA SER A 24 -45.80 -15.72 53.68
C SER A 24 -46.72 -15.92 54.90
N ARG A 25 -48.03 -15.74 54.71
CA ARG A 25 -49.18 -16.14 55.55
C ARG A 25 -50.43 -15.81 54.70
N ILE A 26 -51.30 -16.76 54.33
CA ILE A 26 -52.33 -17.44 55.15
C ILE A 26 -53.40 -16.41 55.58
N ASN A 27 -54.65 -16.46 55.07
CA ASN A 27 -55.66 -17.45 55.49
C ASN A 27 -56.93 -17.51 54.57
N GLN A 28 -57.61 -18.67 54.52
CA GLN A 28 -59.05 -18.93 54.22
C GLN A 28 -59.65 -18.40 52.87
N ILE A 29 -60.57 -19.06 52.15
CA ILE A 29 -61.79 -19.85 52.50
C ILE A 29 -61.92 -21.14 51.62
N ILE A 30 -62.87 -22.03 51.95
CA ILE A 30 -63.17 -23.39 51.39
C ILE A 30 -64.66 -23.41 50.97
N PRO A 31 -65.11 -24.00 49.82
CA PRO A 31 -65.23 -25.47 49.68
C PRO A 31 -65.13 -26.14 48.27
N ARG A 32 -64.78 -27.46 48.30
CA ARG A 32 -65.34 -28.67 47.61
C ARG A 32 -66.01 -28.53 46.21
N ASN A 33 -65.94 -29.50 45.29
CA ASN A 33 -65.62 -30.95 45.37
C ASN A 33 -65.30 -31.55 43.95
N ASN A 34 -64.71 -32.76 43.89
CA ASN A 34 -64.94 -33.91 42.95
C ASN A 34 -65.30 -33.69 41.45
N ARG A 35 -64.90 -34.52 40.46
CA ARG A 35 -64.16 -35.81 40.38
C ARG A 35 -63.82 -36.14 38.88
N ASP A 36 -62.94 -37.12 38.66
CA ASP A 36 -62.85 -38.21 37.63
C ASP A 36 -63.45 -38.02 36.20
N GLU A 37 -63.01 -38.62 35.08
CA GLU A 37 -61.78 -39.31 34.58
C GLU A 37 -61.88 -39.42 33.02
N PHE A 38 -60.90 -40.06 32.34
CA PHE A 38 -60.82 -40.62 30.95
C PHE A 38 -62.04 -40.52 29.95
N ASP A 39 -61.90 -40.41 28.62
CA ASP A 39 -61.12 -41.28 27.70
C ASP A 39 -60.88 -40.76 26.24
N ASP A 40 -59.95 -41.44 25.56
CA ASP A 40 -59.58 -41.68 24.14
C ASP A 40 -60.22 -41.08 22.83
N LEU A 41 -59.30 -40.84 21.86
CA LEU A 41 -59.26 -41.21 20.40
C LEU A 41 -60.09 -40.55 19.25
N PHE A 42 -59.65 -40.89 18.03
CA PHE A 42 -60.19 -40.69 16.64
C PHE A 42 -59.97 -39.29 16.00
N GLU A 43 -59.16 -39.13 14.93
CA GLU A 43 -59.34 -39.47 13.49
C GLU A 43 -60.16 -38.40 12.68
N THR A 44 -59.99 -38.13 11.38
CA THR A 44 -59.00 -38.51 10.33
C THR A 44 -58.98 -37.47 9.18
N ASN A 45 -57.97 -37.58 8.30
CA ASN A 45 -57.97 -37.25 6.86
C ASN A 45 -58.02 -35.81 6.30
N THR A 46 -57.16 -35.62 5.30
CA THR A 46 -57.07 -34.53 4.29
C THR A 46 -57.97 -34.89 3.06
N PRO A 47 -58.04 -34.19 1.88
CA PRO A 47 -57.15 -33.14 1.35
C PRO A 47 -57.73 -32.06 0.36
N THR A 48 -56.79 -31.27 -0.21
CA THR A 48 -56.76 -30.67 -1.58
C THR A 48 -57.44 -29.35 -2.00
N LYS A 49 -56.60 -28.52 -2.67
CA LYS A 49 -56.78 -27.80 -3.97
C LYS A 49 -57.47 -26.42 -4.08
N ARG A 50 -56.67 -25.49 -4.67
CA ARG A 50 -57.02 -24.46 -5.70
C ARG A 50 -57.83 -23.21 -5.25
N ARG A 51 -57.83 -22.07 -5.99
CA ARG A 51 -56.84 -21.39 -6.88
C ARG A 51 -57.42 -20.02 -7.37
N CYS A 52 -56.69 -18.90 -7.24
CA CYS A 52 -57.07 -17.55 -7.74
C CYS A 52 -58.35 -16.93 -7.09
N THR A 53 -58.70 -15.63 -7.20
CA THR A 53 -58.46 -14.57 -8.22
C THR A 53 -58.50 -13.12 -7.67
N ASN A 54 -57.81 -12.21 -8.38
CA ASN A 54 -58.19 -10.81 -8.74
C ASN A 54 -58.31 -9.64 -7.71
N ASN A 55 -57.38 -8.69 -7.88
CA ASN A 55 -57.61 -7.28 -8.33
C ASN A 55 -57.72 -6.07 -7.36
N ASN A 56 -56.90 -5.06 -7.74
CA ASN A 56 -57.13 -3.60 -7.78
C ASN A 56 -56.97 -2.73 -6.51
N ASN A 57 -55.94 -1.87 -6.57
CA ASN A 57 -55.93 -0.39 -6.38
C ASN A 57 -56.58 0.22 -5.11
N LYS A 58 -55.98 1.21 -4.44
CA LYS A 58 -55.02 2.22 -4.93
C LYS A 58 -54.30 2.96 -3.78
N GLN A 59 -53.06 3.40 -4.06
CA GLN A 59 -52.36 4.58 -3.51
C GLN A 59 -52.01 4.72 -2.01
N LEU A 60 -50.69 4.92 -1.82
CA LEU A 60 -50.00 5.89 -0.96
C LEU A 60 -49.63 5.56 0.51
N THR A 61 -48.50 6.18 0.85
CA THR A 61 -47.82 6.35 2.16
C THR A 61 -47.11 5.16 2.82
N ASP A 62 -45.91 5.51 3.28
CA ASP A 62 -45.06 4.99 4.35
C ASP A 62 -44.25 3.70 4.20
N VAL A 63 -42.96 3.88 4.47
CA VAL A 63 -41.85 2.93 4.33
C VAL A 63 -41.74 2.08 5.59
N PHE A 64 -41.73 0.76 5.43
CA PHE A 64 -41.34 -0.19 6.47
C PHE A 64 -40.00 -0.85 6.14
N ASP A 65 -38.98 -0.42 6.88
CA ASP A 65 -38.18 -1.21 7.83
C ASP A 65 -38.20 -2.76 7.78
N PHE A 66 -37.06 -3.37 8.14
CA PHE A 66 -36.78 -4.83 8.29
C PHE A 66 -36.81 -5.69 7.00
N ASN A 67 -36.22 -6.89 6.91
CA ASN A 67 -35.79 -7.89 7.92
C ASN A 67 -34.50 -8.65 7.53
N GLU A 68 -33.80 -9.20 8.52
CA GLU A 68 -32.97 -10.41 8.37
C GLU A 68 -33.84 -11.68 8.61
N PRO A 69 -33.54 -12.84 7.99
CA PRO A 69 -34.26 -14.08 8.24
C PRO A 69 -33.66 -14.85 9.44
N SER A 70 -34.50 -15.18 10.41
CA SER A 70 -34.15 -16.10 11.50
C SER A 70 -34.69 -17.51 11.24
N THR A 71 -33.94 -18.53 11.65
CA THR A 71 -34.44 -19.89 11.86
C THR A 71 -33.93 -20.42 13.20
N SER A 72 -34.74 -21.23 13.86
CA SER A 72 -34.49 -21.70 15.22
C SER A 72 -34.77 -23.19 15.35
N THR A 73 -33.90 -23.88 16.10
CA THR A 73 -34.19 -25.19 16.68
C THR A 73 -33.76 -25.18 18.15
N SER A 74 -34.54 -25.86 18.98
CA SER A 74 -34.40 -25.81 20.44
C SER A 74 -33.89 -27.12 21.01
N SER A 75 -33.15 -27.05 22.12
CA SER A 75 -33.12 -28.14 23.09
C SER A 75 -33.00 -27.58 24.51
N THR A 76 -33.59 -28.30 25.46
CA THR A 76 -33.80 -27.84 26.84
C THR A 76 -33.03 -28.75 27.80
N ILE A 77 -32.32 -28.20 28.80
CA ILE A 77 -32.04 -28.95 30.04
C ILE A 77 -31.80 -28.05 31.27
N LYS A 78 -32.06 -28.66 32.43
CA LYS A 78 -32.39 -28.06 33.74
C LYS A 78 -31.20 -27.46 34.50
N LYS A 79 -31.49 -26.37 35.23
CA LYS A 79 -31.12 -26.05 36.64
C LYS A 79 -29.87 -26.70 37.28
N ASN A 80 -29.01 -25.88 37.91
CA ASN A 80 -29.05 -25.71 39.37
C ASN A 80 -28.12 -24.60 39.93
N ASP A 81 -28.74 -23.55 40.47
CA ASP A 81 -28.51 -22.93 41.79
C ASP A 81 -27.17 -23.10 42.58
N ASN A 82 -26.68 -21.92 43.02
CA ASN A 82 -26.27 -21.56 44.40
C ASN A 82 -24.87 -21.85 44.99
N LYS A 83 -24.22 -20.71 45.38
CA LYS A 83 -23.60 -20.42 46.71
C LYS A 83 -22.30 -21.18 47.07
N ASN A 84 -21.40 -20.69 47.97
CA ASN A 84 -21.28 -19.47 48.79
C ASN A 84 -19.80 -18.99 48.70
N LEU A 85 -19.38 -17.73 48.87
CA LEU A 85 -19.60 -16.70 49.91
C LEU A 85 -18.76 -16.95 51.20
N ILE A 86 -18.17 -15.86 51.74
CA ILE A 86 -17.42 -15.64 53.02
C ILE A 86 -15.92 -15.34 52.75
N GLU A 87 -15.46 -14.08 52.86
CA GLU A 87 -15.01 -13.33 54.08
C GLU A 87 -13.69 -13.87 54.67
N SER A 88 -12.66 -13.08 54.99
CA SER A 88 -12.63 -11.77 55.68
C SER A 88 -11.21 -11.12 55.53
N ARG A 89 -10.85 -9.84 55.79
CA ARG A 89 -11.42 -8.57 56.35
C ARG A 89 -10.57 -8.08 57.55
N LYS A 90 -9.77 -7.01 57.37
CA LYS A 90 -9.20 -5.99 58.32
C LYS A 90 -7.69 -5.69 58.04
N ILE A 91 -7.17 -4.42 57.98
CA ILE A 91 -7.23 -3.21 58.85
C ILE A 91 -6.19 -3.31 60.00
N LYS A 92 -5.22 -2.38 60.22
CA LYS A 92 -5.00 -0.99 59.74
C LYS A 92 -3.58 -0.44 60.09
N ARG A 93 -3.07 0.56 59.34
CA ARG A 93 -2.17 1.70 59.76
C ARG A 93 -0.69 1.35 60.15
N ASN A 94 0.32 2.25 60.08
CA ASN A 94 0.41 3.66 59.61
C ASN A 94 1.88 4.09 59.30
N ILE A 95 2.09 4.89 58.22
CA ILE A 95 3.02 6.04 57.99
C ILE A 95 4.52 5.98 58.43
N ILE A 96 5.41 6.55 57.59
CA ILE A 96 6.87 6.82 57.78
C ILE A 96 7.72 5.55 57.60
N ASP A 97 8.83 5.50 56.83
CA ASP A 97 9.78 6.56 56.42
C ASP A 97 10.26 6.49 54.95
N VAL A 98 11.00 7.51 54.50
CA VAL A 98 11.71 7.55 53.20
C VAL A 98 13.21 7.80 53.43
N ASP A 99 13.95 6.74 53.76
CA ASP A 99 15.40 6.62 53.54
C ASP A 99 15.90 5.26 54.08
N ASN A 100 16.20 4.27 53.20
CA ASN A 100 17.12 3.15 53.54
C ASN A 100 17.54 2.16 52.40
N GLU A 101 17.29 2.43 51.11
CA GLU A 101 17.82 1.56 50.02
C GLU A 101 19.14 2.04 49.38
N ASN A 102 19.82 3.02 49.99
CA ASN A 102 21.13 3.53 49.55
C ASN A 102 22.35 2.93 50.31
N LYS A 103 22.20 1.76 50.95
CA LYS A 103 23.26 1.15 51.79
C LYS A 103 23.45 -0.37 51.67
N ALA A 104 23.06 -0.98 50.55
CA ALA A 104 23.19 -2.42 50.31
C ALA A 104 23.96 -2.79 49.01
N ILE A 105 24.73 -1.87 48.42
CA ILE A 105 25.37 -2.05 47.11
C ILE A 105 26.91 -2.24 47.19
N ASP A 106 27.55 -1.93 48.32
CA ASP A 106 29.02 -1.91 48.43
C ASP A 106 29.72 -3.24 48.81
N GLU A 107 28.99 -4.29 49.24
CA GLU A 107 29.61 -5.51 49.81
C GLU A 107 29.74 -6.74 48.88
N LEU A 108 29.39 -6.65 47.58
CA LEU A 108 29.31 -7.83 46.71
C LEU A 108 30.42 -8.01 45.64
N PHE A 109 31.50 -7.21 45.64
CA PHE A 109 32.63 -7.41 44.70
C PHE A 109 34.02 -7.39 45.36
N ASN A 110 34.55 -8.58 45.60
CA ASN A 110 35.88 -8.83 46.18
C ASN A 110 37.04 -8.27 45.31
N ASN A 111 38.08 -7.77 45.96
CA ASN A 111 39.15 -6.98 45.34
C ASN A 111 40.03 -7.75 44.34
N ASP A 112 40.20 -9.08 44.48
CA ASP A 112 41.01 -9.85 43.54
C ASP A 112 40.38 -9.95 42.13
N THR A 113 39.05 -9.88 42.02
CA THR A 113 38.37 -9.84 40.71
C THR A 113 38.71 -8.53 39.98
N ARG A 114 38.71 -7.39 40.69
CA ARG A 114 39.15 -6.09 40.15
C ARG A 114 40.64 -6.10 39.79
N LYS A 115 41.47 -6.88 40.48
CA LYS A 115 42.92 -7.05 40.22
C LYS A 115 43.22 -7.95 39.01
N LYS A 116 42.40 -8.98 38.74
CA LYS A 116 42.50 -9.81 37.53
C LYS A 116 42.06 -9.03 36.27
N ILE A 117 40.91 -8.35 36.33
CA ILE A 117 40.40 -7.56 35.18
C ILE A 117 41.39 -6.46 34.77
N ARG A 118 41.98 -5.74 35.73
CA ARG A 118 43.05 -4.75 35.46
C ARG A 118 44.39 -5.32 34.98
N ARG A 119 44.55 -6.65 34.89
CA ARG A 119 45.73 -7.31 34.31
C ARG A 119 45.47 -7.90 32.92
N GLN A 120 44.23 -8.25 32.57
CA GLN A 120 43.88 -8.63 31.19
C GLN A 120 43.76 -7.42 30.26
N ILE A 121 43.28 -6.27 30.74
CA ILE A 121 43.15 -5.03 29.94
C ILE A 121 44.50 -4.26 29.89
N LYS A 122 45.63 -4.98 29.75
CA LYS A 122 46.97 -4.38 29.62
C LYS A 122 47.98 -5.17 28.77
N HIS A 123 47.52 -6.18 28.02
CA HIS A 123 48.32 -6.90 27.02
C HIS A 123 47.45 -7.32 25.83
N GLU A 124 47.00 -6.35 25.02
CA GLU A 124 46.60 -6.55 23.60
C GLU A 124 46.38 -5.20 22.87
N GLU A 125 47.34 -4.28 22.99
CA GLU A 125 47.42 -3.06 22.15
C GLU A 125 48.84 -2.88 21.59
N SER A 126 49.12 -3.53 20.46
CA SER A 126 50.29 -3.20 19.63
C SER A 126 50.10 -3.67 18.18
N THR A 127 50.10 -2.69 17.26
CA THR A 127 50.59 -2.84 15.87
C THR A 127 50.17 -4.08 15.07
N ASP A 128 48.95 -4.08 14.51
CA ASP A 128 48.78 -4.09 13.05
C ASP A 128 47.33 -3.85 12.64
N LEU A 129 47.10 -2.82 11.80
CA LEU A 129 45.91 -2.58 10.94
C LEU A 129 45.86 -1.13 10.39
N LEU A 130 46.56 -0.18 11.02
CA LEU A 130 46.43 1.26 10.71
C LEU A 130 47.22 1.73 9.46
N ASP A 131 48.11 0.90 8.92
CA ASP A 131 48.88 1.17 7.70
C ASP A 131 48.33 0.51 6.42
N MET A 132 47.33 -0.38 6.51
CA MET A 132 46.83 -1.13 5.35
C MET A 132 45.72 -0.44 4.54
N PHE A 133 45.30 0.77 4.94
CA PHE A 133 44.28 1.58 4.24
C PHE A 133 44.73 3.02 3.91
N LYS A 134 46.04 3.30 3.93
CA LYS A 134 46.63 4.59 3.49
C LYS A 134 47.36 4.49 2.13
N THR A 135 46.75 3.87 1.12
CA THR A 135 47.10 4.09 -0.30
C THR A 135 45.96 3.65 -1.23
N LYS A 136 45.95 4.16 -2.47
CA LYS A 136 45.09 3.76 -3.61
C LYS A 136 43.57 4.05 -3.55
N THR A 137 43.15 5.30 -3.37
CA THR A 137 41.94 5.82 -4.09
C THR A 137 41.89 7.35 -4.30
N THR A 138 42.99 7.98 -4.73
CA THR A 138 42.99 9.43 -5.05
C THR A 138 43.66 9.77 -6.38
N THR A 139 43.63 8.85 -7.34
CA THR A 139 44.35 8.98 -8.62
C THR A 139 43.53 8.42 -9.79
N ASN A 140 42.39 9.03 -10.15
CA ASN A 140 41.77 8.88 -11.49
C ASN A 140 40.61 9.86 -11.81
N ILE A 141 40.65 11.10 -11.30
CA ILE A 141 39.71 12.18 -11.70
C ILE A 141 40.44 13.41 -12.28
N SER A 142 41.77 13.53 -12.09
CA SER A 142 42.57 14.70 -12.50
C SER A 142 43.18 14.60 -13.91
N GLN A 143 42.67 13.74 -14.80
CA GLN A 143 43.26 13.50 -16.13
C GLN A 143 42.29 13.59 -17.33
N THR A 144 41.08 14.13 -17.12
CA THR A 144 40.04 14.24 -18.18
C THR A 144 39.52 15.68 -18.39
N ILE A 145 40.12 16.68 -17.74
CA ILE A 145 39.75 18.11 -17.88
C ILE A 145 41.00 18.99 -18.05
N SER A 146 41.93 18.56 -18.90
CA SER A 146 43.13 19.35 -19.28
C SER A 146 43.60 19.02 -20.71
N SER A 147 42.65 18.96 -21.64
CA SER A 147 42.90 18.97 -23.09
C SER A 147 41.72 19.62 -23.80
N ASN A 148 41.99 20.31 -24.91
CA ASN A 148 41.00 20.96 -25.79
C ASN A 148 40.27 22.19 -25.20
N ILE A 149 41.00 23.09 -24.54
CA ILE A 149 40.68 24.54 -24.56
C ILE A 149 41.87 25.29 -25.16
N ASP A 150 41.93 25.34 -26.48
CA ASP A 150 42.61 26.39 -27.23
C ASP A 150 42.22 26.28 -28.72
N ASP A 151 41.07 26.84 -29.09
CA ASP A 151 40.87 27.34 -30.45
C ASP A 151 39.69 28.33 -30.58
N PHE A 152 39.84 29.30 -31.49
CA PHE A 152 38.90 30.35 -31.91
C PHE A 152 38.35 31.40 -30.91
N LYS A 153 38.45 32.67 -31.34
CA LYS A 153 37.78 33.88 -30.81
C LYS A 153 36.63 34.25 -31.79
N ILE A 154 35.83 35.33 -31.75
CA ILE A 154 35.79 36.70 -31.16
C ILE A 154 34.30 37.15 -31.23
N PRO A 155 33.77 38.26 -30.63
CA PRO A 155 34.01 38.98 -29.35
C PRO A 155 32.79 38.92 -28.39
N ILE A 156 32.84 39.64 -27.25
CA ILE A 156 31.65 40.07 -26.47
C ILE A 156 31.58 41.60 -26.47
N HIS A 157 30.37 42.16 -26.54
CA HIS A 157 30.13 43.60 -26.36
C HIS A 157 29.12 43.87 -25.22
N SER A 158 29.23 45.07 -24.65
CA SER A 158 28.39 45.74 -23.64
C SER A 158 26.87 45.42 -23.65
N LYS A 159 26.11 45.54 -22.54
CA LYS A 159 26.34 46.07 -21.17
C LYS A 159 25.15 45.66 -20.25
N ASN A 160 25.23 45.99 -18.95
CA ASN A 160 24.16 45.90 -17.93
C ASN A 160 23.80 44.46 -17.47
N LEU A 161 23.26 44.24 -16.25
CA LEU A 161 22.90 45.18 -15.19
C LEU A 161 23.78 45.02 -13.93
N ILE A 162 24.05 46.15 -13.26
CA ILE A 162 24.53 46.17 -11.87
C ILE A 162 23.30 46.29 -10.96
N THR A 163 22.80 45.17 -10.45
CA THR A 163 21.83 45.15 -9.32
C THR A 163 21.93 43.82 -8.56
N GLN A 164 21.45 43.77 -7.33
CA GLN A 164 21.39 42.59 -6.45
C GLN A 164 22.70 41.98 -5.90
N LYS A 165 23.83 42.70 -5.93
CA LYS A 165 24.98 42.37 -5.04
C LYS A 165 24.73 42.79 -3.58
N LYS A 166 23.57 42.44 -3.01
CA LYS A 166 23.17 42.74 -1.61
C LYS A 166 21.99 41.91 -1.06
N LYS A 167 22.10 40.57 -1.08
CA LYS A 167 21.47 39.63 -0.11
C LYS A 167 22.19 38.28 -0.23
N ILE A 168 22.32 37.54 0.89
CA ILE A 168 23.22 36.40 1.13
C ILE A 168 24.63 36.83 1.64
N LYS A 169 24.67 37.14 2.93
CA LYS A 169 25.78 36.92 3.89
C LYS A 169 25.07 36.51 5.21
N MET A 170 25.75 35.75 6.09
CA MET A 170 25.16 34.68 6.94
C MET A 170 24.90 33.43 6.07
N PHE A 171 25.40 32.24 6.38
CA PHE A 171 26.10 31.74 7.59
C PHE A 171 27.55 31.27 7.33
N PHE A 172 28.21 30.79 8.39
CA PHE A 172 29.59 30.28 8.52
C PHE A 172 30.67 31.33 8.81
N ASP A 173 31.64 30.90 9.62
CA ASP A 173 32.61 31.71 10.37
C ASP A 173 34.05 31.51 9.86
N ASP A 174 34.92 32.50 10.07
CA ASP A 174 36.23 32.62 9.40
C ASP A 174 37.40 31.89 10.12
N SER A 175 37.15 31.04 11.14
CA SER A 175 38.21 30.49 12.01
C SER A 175 39.11 29.42 11.38
N ASP A 176 38.58 28.54 10.53
CA ASP A 176 39.27 27.29 10.16
C ASP A 176 40.17 27.43 8.91
N LEU A 177 40.03 28.53 8.16
CA LEU A 177 40.71 28.75 6.88
C LEU A 177 42.20 29.14 6.99
N ILE A 178 42.72 29.33 8.20
CA ILE A 178 44.09 29.77 8.45
C ILE A 178 45.06 28.58 8.62
N SER A 179 44.61 27.49 9.25
CA SER A 179 45.46 26.31 9.56
C SER A 179 46.04 25.62 8.31
N LEU A 180 45.23 25.44 7.26
CA LEU A 180 45.64 24.71 6.05
C LEU A 180 46.69 25.44 5.19
N ARG A 181 47.01 26.71 5.44
CA ARG A 181 47.88 27.52 4.57
C ARG A 181 49.38 27.42 4.86
N GLU A 182 49.79 26.88 6.00
CA GLU A 182 51.22 26.80 6.36
C GLU A 182 51.87 25.46 6.00
N GLN A 183 51.12 24.36 5.95
CA GLN A 183 51.69 23.03 5.71
C GLN A 183 52.06 22.72 4.23
N VAL A 184 51.61 23.52 3.26
CA VAL A 184 51.85 23.30 1.82
C VAL A 184 53.08 24.07 1.31
N LYS A 185 54.02 24.44 2.21
CA LYS A 185 55.14 25.34 1.90
C LYS A 185 56.54 24.76 2.13
N GLN A 186 56.65 23.44 2.32
CA GLN A 186 57.92 22.70 2.31
C GLN A 186 57.80 21.46 1.40
N GLN A 187 58.94 21.05 0.83
CA GLN A 187 59.09 19.96 -0.16
C GLN A 187 58.57 20.24 -1.58
N ASN A 188 59.27 21.13 -2.27
CA ASN A 188 59.48 21.07 -3.71
C ASN A 188 60.98 21.32 -3.95
N ASP A 189 61.75 20.32 -4.38
CA ASP A 189 62.97 20.55 -5.16
C ASP A 189 63.50 19.30 -5.88
N ILE A 190 64.25 19.52 -6.95
CA ILE A 190 65.09 18.58 -7.75
C ILE A 190 64.35 17.33 -8.32
N LYS A 191 64.03 17.13 -9.60
CA LYS A 191 64.64 17.38 -10.94
C LYS A 191 65.42 16.22 -11.60
N ASP A 192 65.05 16.01 -12.87
CA ASP A 192 65.87 15.69 -14.06
C ASP A 192 66.08 14.23 -14.58
N TYR A 193 65.30 13.93 -15.64
CA TYR A 193 65.73 13.53 -17.01
C TYR A 193 65.79 12.06 -17.54
N VAL A 194 65.53 11.98 -18.87
CA VAL A 194 65.73 10.90 -19.89
C VAL A 194 64.76 9.69 -19.99
N GLN A 195 63.82 9.83 -20.93
CA GLN A 195 63.35 8.92 -22.01
C GLN A 195 63.17 7.39 -21.86
N VAL A 196 62.14 6.90 -22.57
CA VAL A 196 61.71 5.50 -22.73
C VAL A 196 62.09 4.92 -24.11
N LYS A 197 62.41 3.62 -24.16
CA LYS A 197 62.14 2.75 -25.33
C LYS A 197 61.62 1.38 -24.90
N PRO A 198 60.54 0.85 -25.49
CA PRO A 198 60.10 -0.54 -25.29
C PRO A 198 60.80 -1.50 -26.27
N VAL A 199 60.94 -2.76 -25.88
CA VAL A 199 61.47 -3.86 -26.72
C VAL A 199 60.58 -5.09 -26.57
N LEU A 200 60.29 -5.78 -27.68
CA LEU A 200 59.55 -7.06 -27.70
C LEU A 200 60.47 -8.21 -27.28
N VAL A 201 59.92 -9.19 -26.55
CA VAL A 201 60.39 -10.59 -26.57
C VAL A 201 59.16 -11.51 -26.63
N THR A 202 59.32 -12.69 -27.24
CA THR A 202 58.23 -13.59 -27.67
C THR A 202 58.41 -15.03 -27.16
N GLY A 203 57.30 -15.74 -26.95
CA GLY A 203 57.14 -17.12 -27.46
C GLY A 203 57.07 -18.29 -26.48
N GLY A 204 55.96 -19.05 -26.60
CA GLY A 204 55.90 -20.51 -26.45
C GLY A 204 55.68 -21.15 -25.07
N GLU A 205 55.25 -22.42 -24.97
CA GLU A 205 54.40 -23.27 -25.85
C GLU A 205 54.01 -24.60 -25.14
N TRP A 206 53.08 -25.41 -25.70
CA TRP A 206 52.67 -26.78 -25.28
C TRP A 206 51.94 -26.90 -23.90
N LEU A 207 51.12 -27.91 -23.52
CA LEU A 207 50.61 -29.19 -24.07
C LEU A 207 49.33 -29.59 -23.24
N SER A 208 48.25 -30.28 -23.65
CA SER A 208 47.44 -30.45 -24.89
C SER A 208 46.09 -31.18 -24.55
N LYS A 209 45.25 -31.54 -25.54
CA LYS A 209 44.10 -32.50 -25.49
C LYS A 209 42.81 -32.15 -24.71
N GLU A 210 41.61 -32.68 -25.05
CA GLU A 210 40.98 -33.08 -26.34
C GLU A 210 39.50 -33.49 -26.11
N THR A 211 38.52 -32.96 -26.86
CA THR A 211 37.40 -33.73 -27.48
C THR A 211 36.44 -32.85 -28.28
N GLU A 212 35.85 -33.48 -29.30
CA GLU A 212 35.19 -32.90 -30.47
C GLU A 212 33.81 -32.26 -30.22
N THR A 213 33.44 -31.29 -31.06
CA THR A 213 32.05 -31.20 -31.56
C THR A 213 31.98 -30.48 -32.92
N LYS A 214 31.79 -31.25 -33.99
CA LYS A 214 31.43 -30.76 -35.34
C LYS A 214 30.35 -31.67 -35.94
N VAL A 215 29.67 -31.17 -36.97
CA VAL A 215 28.63 -31.88 -37.75
C VAL A 215 27.33 -32.16 -36.98
N LEU A 216 26.55 -31.10 -36.66
CA LEU A 216 25.07 -31.18 -36.55
C LEU A 216 24.37 -29.80 -36.45
N PHE A 217 24.48 -28.93 -37.48
CA PHE A 217 23.49 -27.85 -37.74
C PHE A 217 23.67 -27.20 -39.12
N LYS A 218 23.35 -27.91 -40.21
CA LYS A 218 23.37 -27.30 -41.56
C LYS A 218 22.38 -27.90 -42.57
N PHE A 219 21.21 -28.37 -42.12
CA PHE A 219 20.11 -28.75 -43.01
C PHE A 219 18.73 -28.57 -42.34
N LEU A 220 18.22 -27.33 -42.36
CA LEU A 220 16.80 -26.99 -42.48
C LEU A 220 16.65 -25.50 -42.83
N PHE A 221 15.48 -25.07 -43.29
CA PHE A 221 15.17 -23.73 -43.81
C PHE A 221 15.88 -23.30 -45.10
N PHE A 222 15.38 -23.80 -46.23
CA PHE A 222 15.51 -23.12 -47.52
C PHE A 222 14.27 -23.38 -48.42
N ASN A 223 13.22 -22.56 -48.29
CA ASN A 223 12.34 -22.06 -49.36
C ASN A 223 11.09 -21.35 -48.82
N ILE A 224 10.40 -20.60 -49.69
CA ILE A 224 9.15 -19.83 -49.46
C ILE A 224 9.35 -18.61 -48.53
N HIS A 225 9.24 -17.36 -49.00
CA HIS A 225 9.02 -16.90 -50.38
C HIS A 225 9.65 -15.52 -50.62
N MET A 226 10.35 -15.34 -51.75
CA MET A 226 11.02 -14.10 -52.14
C MET A 226 10.39 -13.58 -53.43
N ASN A 227 9.39 -12.69 -53.31
CA ASN A 227 8.66 -12.13 -54.47
C ASN A 227 8.42 -10.61 -54.40
N MET A 228 9.07 -9.90 -53.45
CA MET A 228 8.89 -8.45 -53.23
C MET A 228 10.15 -7.61 -53.53
N PHE A 229 11.20 -8.21 -54.13
CA PHE A 229 12.55 -7.60 -54.19
C PHE A 229 13.24 -7.62 -55.56
N ARG A 230 12.47 -7.59 -56.67
CA ARG A 230 13.02 -7.61 -58.05
C ARG A 230 12.62 -6.46 -58.98
N SER A 231 11.89 -5.45 -58.50
CA SER A 231 11.49 -4.28 -59.30
C SER A 231 12.24 -2.97 -58.97
N PHE A 232 13.01 -2.90 -57.88
CA PHE A 232 13.39 -1.62 -57.26
C PHE A 232 14.86 -1.20 -57.38
N ASN A 233 15.61 -1.62 -58.42
CA ASN A 233 17.01 -1.17 -58.56
C ASN A 233 17.53 -1.00 -60.00
N ARG A 234 16.96 -0.05 -60.76
CA ARG A 234 17.52 0.41 -62.05
C ARG A 234 17.30 1.90 -62.38
N ARG A 235 17.13 2.77 -61.37
CA ARG A 235 16.90 4.22 -61.54
C ARG A 235 17.66 5.13 -60.55
N PHE A 236 18.74 4.66 -59.94
CA PHE A 236 19.52 5.42 -58.94
C PHE A 236 20.95 5.83 -59.37
N ILE A 237 21.17 6.00 -60.67
CA ILE A 237 22.42 6.54 -61.23
C ILE A 237 22.09 7.68 -62.21
N GLN A 238 21.60 8.82 -61.70
CA GLN A 238 21.49 10.06 -62.51
C GLN A 238 21.34 11.40 -61.76
N HIS A 239 21.39 11.45 -60.41
CA HIS A 239 21.18 12.69 -59.64
C HIS A 239 22.35 13.01 -58.69
N GLY A 240 23.54 13.24 -59.27
CA GLY A 240 24.74 13.71 -58.56
C GLY A 240 24.72 15.20 -58.18
N LEU A 241 23.56 15.78 -57.84
CA LEU A 241 23.38 17.24 -57.68
C LEU A 241 22.56 17.63 -56.43
N LEU A 242 22.69 16.89 -55.33
CA LEU A 242 21.92 17.14 -54.10
C LEU A 242 22.77 17.23 -52.81
N PHE A 243 24.05 17.61 -52.92
CA PHE A 243 24.95 17.70 -51.76
C PHE A 243 24.97 19.06 -51.04
N CYS A 244 24.34 20.10 -51.61
CA CYS A 244 24.32 21.45 -51.00
C CYS A 244 23.07 21.75 -50.14
N THR A 245 22.01 20.96 -50.26
CA THR A 245 20.77 21.16 -49.48
C THR A 245 20.83 20.55 -48.08
N SER A 246 21.72 19.58 -47.86
CA SER A 246 21.93 18.91 -46.58
C SER A 246 22.43 19.86 -45.49
N ALA A 247 23.33 20.80 -45.83
CA ALA A 247 23.90 21.77 -44.88
C ALA A 247 22.85 22.76 -44.33
N LEU A 248 21.96 23.27 -45.19
CA LEU A 248 20.88 24.15 -44.76
C LEU A 248 19.80 23.36 -43.98
N GLY A 249 19.50 22.13 -44.41
CA GLY A 249 18.58 21.23 -43.70
C GLY A 249 19.06 20.89 -42.29
N THR A 250 20.33 20.51 -42.11
CA THR A 250 20.90 20.23 -40.78
C THR A 250 21.04 21.48 -39.94
N GLY A 251 21.35 22.65 -40.53
CA GLY A 251 21.31 23.94 -39.84
C GLY A 251 19.91 24.29 -39.30
N TYR A 252 18.86 24.13 -40.12
CA TYR A 252 17.48 24.45 -39.71
C TYR A 252 16.91 23.42 -38.73
N ILE A 253 17.18 22.12 -38.92
CA ILE A 253 16.82 21.06 -37.95
C ILE A 253 17.60 21.27 -36.64
N GLY A 254 18.88 21.63 -36.71
CA GLY A 254 19.71 21.97 -35.55
C GLY A 254 19.15 23.17 -34.78
N GLN A 255 18.80 24.26 -35.46
CA GLN A 255 18.15 25.42 -34.83
C GLN A 255 16.75 25.10 -34.30
N TYR A 256 15.96 24.28 -34.99
CA TYR A 256 14.64 23.84 -34.50
C TYR A 256 14.78 22.97 -33.24
N ILE A 257 15.72 22.03 -33.22
CA ILE A 257 16.04 21.20 -32.05
C ILE A 257 16.61 22.07 -30.92
N LEU A 258 17.48 23.05 -31.20
CA LEU A 258 18.04 23.97 -30.19
C LEU A 258 17.00 24.96 -29.66
N LYS A 259 16.06 25.43 -30.48
CA LYS A 259 14.94 26.29 -30.06
C LYS A 259 13.91 25.50 -29.25
N LYS A 260 13.59 24.26 -29.65
CA LYS A 260 12.76 23.32 -28.89
C LYS A 260 13.46 22.87 -27.60
N ASN A 261 14.77 22.69 -27.60
CA ASN A 261 15.55 22.44 -26.40
C ASN A 261 15.67 23.70 -25.53
N LYS A 262 15.69 24.93 -26.05
CA LYS A 262 15.59 26.14 -25.20
C LYS A 262 14.22 26.29 -24.56
N LEU A 263 13.15 25.91 -25.26
CA LEU A 263 11.79 25.86 -24.70
C LEU A 263 11.63 24.73 -23.65
N ASN A 264 12.31 23.59 -23.83
CA ASN A 264 12.21 22.42 -22.95
C ASN A 264 13.33 22.29 -21.90
N ALA A 265 14.38 23.12 -22.00
CA ALA A 265 15.49 23.26 -21.05
C ALA A 265 15.63 24.70 -20.53
N ALA A 266 14.57 25.50 -20.70
CA ALA A 266 13.94 25.98 -19.48
C ALA A 266 13.71 24.76 -18.57
N SER A 267 14.60 24.57 -17.59
CA SER A 267 14.19 23.88 -16.37
C SER A 267 12.86 24.48 -15.94
N PRO A 268 11.89 23.71 -15.43
CA PRO A 268 10.85 24.32 -14.64
C PRO A 268 11.57 25.04 -13.49
N THR A 269 11.66 26.36 -13.58
CA THR A 269 11.66 27.20 -12.40
C THR A 269 10.51 26.68 -11.56
N LEU A 270 10.75 26.37 -10.29
CA LEU A 270 9.66 25.99 -9.39
C LEU A 270 8.82 27.24 -9.14
N HIS A 271 7.98 27.58 -10.11
CA HIS A 271 6.79 28.38 -9.93
C HIS A 271 5.88 27.57 -9.03
N LYS A 272 6.15 27.68 -7.73
CA LYS A 272 5.10 27.55 -6.73
C LYS A 272 3.94 28.40 -7.22
N PRO A 273 2.74 27.83 -7.37
CA PRO A 273 1.56 28.59 -7.78
C PRO A 273 1.38 29.82 -6.89
N GLU A 274 0.73 30.85 -7.42
CA GLU A 274 0.49 32.13 -6.73
C GLU A 274 -0.14 31.94 -5.33
N ILE A 275 -0.85 30.83 -5.13
CA ILE A 275 -1.33 30.32 -3.85
C ILE A 275 -0.60 29.01 -3.54
N TRP A 276 0.15 28.98 -2.44
CA TRP A 276 0.73 27.77 -1.86
C TRP A 276 0.66 27.84 -0.33
N LEU A 277 -0.25 27.08 0.28
CA LEU A 277 -0.41 27.04 1.74
C LEU A 277 0.67 26.15 2.39
N ASP A 278 1.45 26.71 3.32
CA ASP A 278 2.45 25.96 4.07
C ASP A 278 1.84 24.93 5.04
N ASP A 279 0.73 25.32 5.69
CA ASP A 279 -0.08 24.49 6.58
C ASP A 279 -1.54 24.41 6.12
N PHE A 280 -2.19 23.29 6.45
CA PHE A 280 -3.53 22.95 5.97
C PHE A 280 -4.63 23.42 6.94
N PRO A 281 -5.71 24.06 6.46
CA PRO A 281 -6.94 24.22 7.24
C PRO A 281 -7.46 22.85 7.70
N THR A 282 -8.18 22.78 8.82
CA THR A 282 -8.81 21.50 9.22
C THR A 282 -9.96 21.14 8.27
N ARG A 283 -10.31 19.85 8.18
CA ARG A 283 -11.45 19.34 7.39
C ARG A 283 -12.74 20.11 7.67
N GLU A 284 -12.97 20.45 8.92
CA GLU A 284 -14.15 21.16 9.40
C GLU A 284 -14.16 22.62 8.90
N VAL A 285 -12.99 23.27 8.81
CA VAL A 285 -12.83 24.58 8.15
C VAL A 285 -13.01 24.48 6.63
N GLN A 286 -12.57 23.39 5.98
CA GLN A 286 -12.82 23.17 4.55
C GLN A 286 -14.32 23.08 4.25
N ILE A 287 -15.07 22.27 5.02
CA ILE A 287 -16.52 22.11 4.88
C ILE A 287 -17.26 23.42 5.23
N ALA A 288 -16.80 24.15 6.25
CA ALA A 288 -17.34 25.47 6.59
C ALA A 288 -17.08 26.54 5.51
N LYS A 289 -16.07 26.37 4.65
CA LYS A 289 -15.89 27.17 3.43
C LYS A 289 -16.81 26.70 2.31
N MET A 290 -16.85 25.39 2.03
CA MET A 290 -17.73 24.81 1.01
C MET A 290 -19.21 25.20 1.15
N SER A 291 -19.68 25.36 2.40
CA SER A 291 -21.06 25.73 2.74
C SER A 291 -21.34 27.24 2.83
N LYS A 292 -20.31 28.10 2.69
CA LYS A 292 -20.42 29.56 2.80
C LYS A 292 -19.91 30.33 1.58
N GLU A 293 -19.01 29.74 0.81
CA GLU A 293 -18.53 30.29 -0.45
C GLU A 293 -19.70 30.40 -1.44
N PHE A 294 -19.84 31.57 -2.08
CA PHE A 294 -21.02 31.86 -2.90
C PHE A 294 -21.15 30.93 -4.11
N GLU A 295 -20.03 30.64 -4.78
CA GLU A 295 -19.98 29.77 -5.96
C GLU A 295 -18.55 29.29 -6.24
N TYR A 296 -18.40 28.00 -6.57
CA TYR A 296 -17.18 27.38 -7.08
C TYR A 296 -17.19 27.28 -8.61
N ASP A 297 -16.01 27.32 -9.25
CA ASP A 297 -15.91 27.09 -10.69
C ASP A 297 -16.09 25.61 -11.02
N ILE A 298 -15.53 24.71 -10.20
CA ILE A 298 -15.64 23.25 -10.34
C ILE A 298 -15.87 22.58 -8.97
N VAL A 299 -16.86 21.68 -8.90
CA VAL A 299 -16.98 20.65 -7.84
C VAL A 299 -16.58 19.30 -8.40
N VAL A 300 -15.64 18.62 -7.74
CA VAL A 300 -15.20 17.26 -8.08
C VAL A 300 -15.78 16.25 -7.10
N ILE A 301 -16.45 15.23 -7.61
CA ILE A 301 -17.03 14.12 -6.84
C ILE A 301 -16.15 12.89 -7.07
N GLY A 302 -15.55 12.39 -5.99
CA GLY A 302 -14.60 11.27 -5.98
C GLY A 302 -13.17 11.73 -5.68
N GLY A 303 -12.61 11.23 -4.59
CA GLY A 303 -11.24 11.48 -4.13
C GLY A 303 -10.25 10.37 -4.48
N GLY A 304 -10.51 9.64 -5.57
CA GLY A 304 -9.53 8.76 -6.21
C GLY A 304 -8.53 9.53 -7.09
N ALA A 305 -7.57 8.83 -7.68
CA ALA A 305 -6.45 9.44 -8.42
C ALA A 305 -6.92 10.36 -9.56
N THR A 306 -8.00 9.99 -10.25
CA THR A 306 -8.64 10.81 -11.28
C THR A 306 -9.13 12.14 -10.71
N GLY A 307 -10.00 12.12 -9.68
CA GLY A 307 -10.59 13.34 -9.12
C GLY A 307 -9.59 14.22 -8.38
N CYS A 308 -8.64 13.62 -7.65
CA CYS A 308 -7.53 14.36 -7.05
C CYS A 308 -6.61 14.97 -8.13
N GLY A 309 -6.41 14.29 -9.26
CA GLY A 309 -5.72 14.85 -10.43
C GLY A 309 -6.44 16.06 -11.02
N VAL A 310 -7.76 15.95 -11.25
CA VAL A 310 -8.61 17.05 -11.73
C VAL A 310 -8.56 18.24 -10.78
N ALA A 311 -8.60 18.01 -9.46
CA ALA A 311 -8.52 19.08 -8.47
C ALA A 311 -7.15 19.76 -8.43
N VAL A 312 -6.04 19.01 -8.60
CA VAL A 312 -4.69 19.59 -8.73
C VAL A 312 -4.62 20.45 -9.99
N ASP A 313 -5.08 19.97 -11.14
CA ASP A 313 -4.99 20.71 -12.40
C ASP A 313 -5.87 21.98 -12.38
N ALA A 314 -7.14 21.86 -12.01
CA ALA A 314 -8.04 23.01 -11.95
C ALA A 314 -7.55 24.09 -10.97
N ALA A 315 -7.02 23.71 -9.80
CA ALA A 315 -6.37 24.65 -8.89
C ALA A 315 -5.08 25.24 -9.48
N SER A 316 -4.29 24.46 -10.25
CA SER A 316 -3.09 24.93 -10.96
C SER A 316 -3.38 25.99 -12.02
N ARG A 317 -4.60 26.00 -12.55
CA ARG A 317 -5.13 27.00 -13.49
C ARG A 317 -5.84 28.17 -12.80
N GLY A 318 -5.81 28.22 -11.46
CA GLY A 318 -6.37 29.31 -10.65
C GLY A 318 -7.90 29.31 -10.51
N LEU A 319 -8.58 28.18 -10.79
CA LEU A 319 -10.03 28.03 -10.62
C LEU A 319 -10.39 27.78 -9.14
N LYS A 320 -11.58 28.19 -8.71
CA LYS A 320 -12.15 27.79 -7.41
C LYS A 320 -12.62 26.34 -7.46
N VAL A 321 -11.94 25.47 -6.72
CA VAL A 321 -12.22 24.03 -6.68
C VAL A 321 -12.71 23.58 -5.30
N ALA A 322 -13.79 22.80 -5.28
CA ALA A 322 -14.16 21.94 -4.16
C ALA A 322 -14.07 20.46 -4.57
N LEU A 323 -13.57 19.59 -3.69
CA LEU A 323 -13.56 18.13 -3.89
C LEU A 323 -14.21 17.42 -2.69
N VAL A 324 -15.13 16.50 -2.98
CA VAL A 324 -15.80 15.65 -1.98
C VAL A 324 -15.60 14.16 -2.27
N GLU A 325 -15.36 13.37 -1.22
CA GLU A 325 -15.10 11.93 -1.28
C GLU A 325 -15.96 11.18 -0.24
N LYS A 326 -16.70 10.16 -0.68
CA LYS A 326 -17.70 9.40 0.11
C LYS A 326 -17.10 8.70 1.34
N PHE A 327 -15.85 8.25 1.25
CA PHE A 327 -15.05 7.66 2.32
C PHE A 327 -13.74 8.45 2.45
N ASP A 328 -12.60 7.82 2.74
CA ASP A 328 -11.28 8.50 2.77
C ASP A 328 -10.64 8.61 1.37
N PHE A 329 -9.70 9.54 1.21
CA PHE A 329 -9.03 9.77 -0.08
C PHE A 329 -8.31 8.51 -0.58
N GLY A 330 -8.59 8.12 -1.82
CA GLY A 330 -8.08 6.89 -2.45
C GLY A 330 -8.69 5.58 -1.94
N SER A 331 -9.70 5.60 -1.06
CA SER A 331 -10.34 4.42 -0.44
C SER A 331 -10.71 3.29 -1.39
N GLY A 332 -11.26 3.62 -2.57
CA GLY A 332 -11.57 2.66 -3.63
C GLY A 332 -10.35 2.17 -4.43
N THR A 333 -10.54 1.99 -5.74
CA THR A 333 -9.55 1.37 -6.65
C THR A 333 -8.14 1.97 -6.57
N SER A 334 -8.03 3.29 -6.32
CA SER A 334 -6.74 4.02 -6.30
C SER A 334 -5.79 3.65 -5.15
N SER A 335 -6.22 2.82 -4.18
CA SER A 335 -5.37 2.27 -3.11
C SER A 335 -5.26 0.73 -3.13
N ARG A 336 -5.81 0.08 -4.17
CA ARG A 336 -5.89 -1.38 -4.34
C ARG A 336 -5.31 -1.85 -5.70
N SER A 337 -4.36 -1.09 -6.24
CA SER A 337 -3.73 -1.41 -7.53
C SER A 337 -2.54 -2.38 -7.38
N THR A 338 -2.03 -2.91 -8.51
CA THR A 338 -0.77 -3.69 -8.57
C THR A 338 0.49 -2.84 -8.31
N LYS A 339 0.35 -1.58 -7.88
CA LYS A 339 1.45 -0.67 -7.49
C LYS A 339 2.48 -0.38 -8.59
N LEU A 340 2.19 -0.71 -9.84
CA LEU A 340 3.04 -0.46 -11.00
C LEU A 340 2.55 0.73 -11.82
N ILE A 341 3.47 1.64 -12.11
CA ILE A 341 3.33 2.69 -13.13
C ILE A 341 3.83 2.10 -14.45
N HIS A 342 3.07 1.14 -14.99
CA HIS A 342 3.46 0.35 -16.16
C HIS A 342 3.24 1.11 -17.47
N GLY A 343 4.25 1.12 -18.36
CA GLY A 343 4.15 1.72 -19.71
C GLY A 343 3.55 0.81 -20.80
N GLY A 344 3.17 -0.43 -20.49
CA GLY A 344 2.29 -1.22 -21.38
C GLY A 344 2.95 -2.14 -22.42
N VAL A 345 3.98 -2.92 -22.06
CA VAL A 345 4.71 -3.83 -22.99
C VAL A 345 3.79 -4.71 -23.84
N ARG A 346 2.78 -5.36 -23.23
CA ARG A 346 1.82 -6.25 -23.92
C ARG A 346 0.95 -5.50 -24.94
N TYR A 347 0.69 -4.21 -24.74
CA TYR A 347 -0.01 -3.35 -25.69
C TYR A 347 0.89 -2.93 -26.85
N LEU A 348 2.20 -2.70 -26.61
CA LEU A 348 3.15 -2.41 -27.70
C LEU A 348 3.26 -3.60 -28.67
N GLN A 349 3.29 -4.83 -28.15
CA GLN A 349 3.26 -6.04 -28.97
C GLN A 349 2.02 -6.06 -29.89
N LYS A 350 0.82 -5.84 -29.33
CA LYS A 350 -0.44 -5.77 -30.10
C LYS A 350 -0.44 -4.60 -31.09
N ALA A 351 0.08 -3.44 -30.70
CA ALA A 351 0.17 -2.27 -31.56
C ALA A 351 1.06 -2.50 -32.80
N ILE A 352 2.19 -3.17 -32.63
CA ILE A 352 3.08 -3.54 -33.74
C ILE A 352 2.45 -4.65 -34.60
N MET A 353 1.91 -5.71 -33.98
CA MET A 353 1.35 -6.87 -34.69
C MET A 353 0.08 -6.58 -35.49
N HIS A 354 -0.73 -5.62 -35.05
CA HIS A 354 -2.01 -5.26 -35.69
C HIS A 354 -2.00 -3.86 -36.32
N LEU A 355 -0.85 -3.16 -36.34
CA LEU A 355 -0.69 -1.77 -36.78
C LEU A 355 -1.66 -0.79 -36.06
N ASP A 356 -2.03 -1.11 -34.81
CA ASP A 356 -3.00 -0.37 -34.01
C ASP A 356 -2.39 0.93 -33.47
N ARG A 357 -2.72 2.04 -34.15
CA ARG A 357 -2.24 3.39 -33.82
C ARG A 357 -2.82 3.93 -32.51
N GLU A 358 -4.03 3.54 -32.12
CA GLU A 358 -4.61 3.94 -30.81
C GLU A 358 -3.77 3.33 -29.68
N GLN A 359 -3.49 2.02 -29.73
CA GLN A 359 -2.62 1.35 -28.74
C GLN A 359 -1.18 1.89 -28.75
N TYR A 360 -0.62 2.24 -29.92
CA TYR A 360 0.73 2.80 -29.98
C TYR A 360 0.85 4.19 -29.33
N HIS A 361 -0.19 5.04 -29.44
CA HIS A 361 -0.21 6.32 -28.73
C HIS A 361 -0.35 6.11 -27.22
N MET A 362 -1.31 5.30 -26.77
CA MET A 362 -1.49 4.94 -25.35
C MET A 362 -0.20 4.44 -24.68
N VAL A 363 0.62 3.63 -25.37
CA VAL A 363 1.92 3.18 -24.86
C VAL A 363 2.88 4.34 -24.64
N LYS A 364 3.01 5.26 -25.59
CA LYS A 364 3.91 6.43 -25.46
C LYS A 364 3.43 7.43 -24.41
N GLU A 365 2.11 7.59 -24.26
CA GLU A 365 1.49 8.40 -23.22
C GLU A 365 1.78 7.83 -21.83
N ALA A 366 1.54 6.52 -21.64
CA ALA A 366 1.87 5.83 -20.40
C ALA A 366 3.38 5.87 -20.07
N LEU A 367 4.25 5.75 -21.08
CA LEU A 367 5.70 5.90 -20.93
C LEU A 367 6.12 7.33 -20.55
N TYR A 368 5.45 8.36 -21.09
CA TYR A 368 5.69 9.76 -20.75
C TYR A 368 5.26 10.08 -19.32
N GLU A 369 4.04 9.70 -18.94
CA GLU A 369 3.53 9.95 -17.59
C GLU A 369 4.25 9.12 -16.52
N ARG A 370 4.77 7.92 -16.86
CA ARG A 370 5.70 7.17 -16.01
C ARG A 370 6.97 7.99 -15.68
N GLY A 371 7.59 8.59 -16.69
CA GLY A 371 8.76 9.46 -16.50
C GLY A 371 8.43 10.74 -15.72
N ASN A 372 7.23 11.29 -15.90
CA ASN A 372 6.75 12.44 -15.13
C ASN A 372 6.51 12.08 -13.65
N LEU A 373 5.81 10.97 -13.36
CA LEU A 373 5.48 10.51 -12.00
C LEU A 373 6.73 10.32 -11.12
N LEU A 374 7.73 9.60 -11.63
CA LEU A 374 9.01 9.38 -10.95
C LEU A 374 9.78 10.69 -10.70
N LYS A 375 9.49 11.77 -11.44
CA LYS A 375 10.09 13.10 -11.24
C LYS A 375 9.30 13.96 -10.23
N ILE A 376 7.97 13.91 -10.23
CA ILE A 376 7.13 14.77 -9.37
C ILE A 376 6.92 14.21 -7.96
N ALA A 377 7.09 12.90 -7.77
CA ALA A 377 6.96 12.24 -6.48
C ALA A 377 8.09 11.20 -6.27
N PRO A 378 9.37 11.65 -6.23
CA PRO A 378 10.54 10.75 -6.18
C PRO A 378 10.67 9.98 -4.86
N HIS A 379 10.03 10.45 -3.79
CA HIS A 379 9.93 9.73 -2.52
C HIS A 379 8.91 8.58 -2.60
N LEU A 380 7.83 8.73 -3.38
CA LEU A 380 6.73 7.77 -3.47
C LEU A 380 6.83 6.80 -4.65
N SER A 381 7.77 7.00 -5.57
CA SER A 381 7.88 6.21 -6.80
C SER A 381 9.30 6.12 -7.35
N TYR A 382 9.65 4.94 -7.87
CA TYR A 382 11.01 4.58 -8.25
C TYR A 382 11.04 3.57 -9.41
N PRO A 383 12.16 3.43 -10.15
CA PRO A 383 12.35 2.37 -11.13
C PRO A 383 12.48 1.00 -10.45
N LEU A 384 11.64 0.05 -10.84
CA LEU A 384 11.75 -1.36 -10.44
C LEU A 384 12.26 -2.19 -11.63
N PRO A 385 13.37 -2.96 -11.49
CA PRO A 385 13.71 -4.01 -12.44
C PRO A 385 12.72 -5.18 -12.32
N ILE A 386 12.27 -5.70 -13.45
CA ILE A 386 11.37 -6.85 -13.53
C ILE A 386 12.04 -7.93 -14.39
N MET A 387 12.21 -9.12 -13.80
CA MET A 387 12.79 -10.30 -14.43
C MET A 387 11.71 -11.12 -15.15
N LEU A 388 11.96 -11.42 -16.42
CA LEU A 388 11.19 -12.35 -17.25
C LEU A 388 12.02 -13.64 -17.43
N PRO A 389 11.78 -14.72 -16.67
CA PRO A 389 12.50 -15.99 -16.80
C PRO A 389 12.07 -16.74 -18.07
N VAL A 390 13.02 -17.41 -18.75
CA VAL A 390 12.78 -18.03 -20.06
C VAL A 390 13.16 -19.51 -20.08
N TYR A 391 12.16 -20.36 -20.28
CA TYR A 391 12.25 -21.84 -20.24
C TYR A 391 12.31 -22.52 -21.62
N LYS A 392 12.40 -21.74 -22.71
CA LYS A 392 12.55 -22.25 -24.08
C LYS A 392 13.53 -21.37 -24.84
N TRP A 393 14.57 -21.95 -25.43
CA TRP A 393 15.70 -21.21 -26.01
C TRP A 393 15.28 -20.19 -27.09
N TYR A 394 14.29 -20.54 -27.92
CA TYR A 394 13.80 -19.67 -29.01
C TYR A 394 12.95 -18.49 -28.53
N LEU A 395 12.40 -18.55 -27.30
CA LEU A 395 11.66 -17.44 -26.71
C LEU A 395 12.60 -16.33 -26.20
N LEU A 396 13.86 -16.64 -25.90
CA LEU A 396 14.82 -15.67 -25.39
C LEU A 396 15.11 -14.54 -26.40
N PRO A 397 15.52 -14.81 -27.66
CA PRO A 397 15.70 -13.74 -28.66
C PRO A 397 14.37 -13.05 -29.02
N TYR A 398 13.24 -13.77 -29.00
CA TYR A 398 11.91 -13.22 -29.29
C TYR A 398 11.48 -12.18 -28.26
N TYR A 399 11.48 -12.53 -26.97
CA TYR A 399 11.14 -11.59 -25.90
C TYR A 399 12.18 -10.47 -25.81
N TYR A 400 13.47 -10.75 -26.01
CA TYR A 400 14.50 -9.71 -25.98
C TYR A 400 14.31 -8.68 -27.11
N ALA A 401 13.93 -9.11 -28.32
CA ALA A 401 13.58 -8.20 -29.40
C ALA A 401 12.34 -7.34 -29.08
N GLY A 402 11.30 -7.94 -28.49
CA GLY A 402 10.09 -7.20 -28.06
C GLY A 402 10.37 -6.17 -26.96
N ILE A 403 11.15 -6.55 -25.95
CA ILE A 403 11.59 -5.65 -24.87
C ILE A 403 12.55 -4.58 -25.40
N LYS A 404 13.43 -4.88 -26.38
CA LYS A 404 14.26 -3.85 -27.02
C LYS A 404 13.46 -2.87 -27.86
N ALA A 405 12.40 -3.31 -28.55
CA ALA A 405 11.46 -2.41 -29.20
C ALA A 405 10.78 -1.48 -28.17
N TYR A 406 10.47 -1.97 -26.98
CA TYR A 406 9.94 -1.17 -25.87
C TYR A 406 10.96 -0.18 -25.29
N ASP A 407 12.25 -0.55 -25.18
CA ASP A 407 13.32 0.41 -24.83
C ASP A 407 13.39 1.55 -25.86
N PHE A 408 13.39 1.24 -27.16
CA PHE A 408 13.45 2.24 -28.23
C PHE A 408 12.21 3.15 -28.28
N VAL A 409 11.01 2.61 -28.04
CA VAL A 409 9.76 3.39 -27.96
C VAL A 409 9.72 4.26 -26.70
N SER A 410 10.34 3.84 -25.60
CA SER A 410 10.54 4.67 -24.40
C SER A 410 11.42 5.88 -24.68
N GLY A 411 12.48 5.72 -25.48
CA GLY A 411 13.34 6.82 -25.93
C GLY A 411 13.91 7.64 -24.78
N ARG A 412 13.53 8.92 -24.67
CA ARG A 412 13.96 9.80 -23.55
C ARG A 412 13.30 9.48 -22.21
N GLN A 413 12.28 8.62 -22.17
CA GLN A 413 11.57 8.16 -20.97
C GLN A 413 11.95 6.71 -20.60
N LEU A 414 13.06 6.21 -21.15
CA LEU A 414 13.68 4.95 -20.75
C LEU A 414 14.33 5.12 -19.36
N LEU A 415 13.91 4.32 -18.38
CA LEU A 415 14.42 4.40 -17.01
C LEU A 415 15.87 3.86 -16.94
N ARG A 416 16.08 2.65 -17.47
CA ARG A 416 17.36 2.01 -17.74
C ARG A 416 17.17 1.02 -18.90
N TRP A 417 18.22 0.75 -19.66
CA TRP A 417 18.19 -0.25 -20.73
C TRP A 417 17.90 -1.66 -20.19
N SER A 418 17.07 -2.42 -20.90
CA SER A 418 16.91 -3.86 -20.64
C SER A 418 18.19 -4.66 -20.97
N TYR A 419 18.34 -5.83 -20.36
CA TYR A 419 19.48 -6.73 -20.60
C TYR A 419 19.09 -8.20 -20.40
N VAL A 420 19.89 -9.11 -20.96
CA VAL A 420 19.76 -10.56 -20.75
C VAL A 420 20.71 -10.98 -19.63
N ILE A 421 20.26 -11.89 -18.77
CA ILE A 421 21.09 -12.59 -17.78
C ILE A 421 21.13 -14.09 -18.07
N SER A 422 22.28 -14.71 -17.80
CA SER A 422 22.45 -16.16 -17.94
C SER A 422 21.62 -16.91 -16.90
N LYS A 423 21.38 -18.21 -17.14
CA LYS A 423 20.76 -19.11 -16.14
C LYS A 423 21.40 -18.98 -14.76
N THR A 424 22.74 -19.01 -14.70
CA THR A 424 23.49 -18.91 -13.44
C THR A 424 23.21 -17.60 -12.71
N LYS A 425 23.20 -16.47 -13.43
CA LYS A 425 22.94 -15.16 -12.80
C LYS A 425 21.47 -14.97 -12.42
N ALA A 426 20.53 -15.56 -13.16
CA ALA A 426 19.12 -15.60 -12.77
C ALA A 426 18.92 -16.40 -11.47
N LEU A 427 19.60 -17.55 -11.32
CA LEU A 427 19.57 -18.36 -10.09
C LEU A 427 20.40 -17.77 -8.94
N GLU A 428 21.39 -16.93 -9.21
CA GLU A 428 22.10 -16.16 -8.17
C GLU A 428 21.21 -15.05 -7.59
N LEU A 429 20.46 -14.36 -8.45
CA LEU A 429 19.53 -13.29 -8.04
C LEU A 429 18.21 -13.82 -7.47
N PHE A 430 17.75 -14.99 -7.95
CA PHE A 430 16.51 -15.64 -7.52
C PHE A 430 16.78 -17.17 -7.32
N PRO A 431 17.39 -17.59 -6.19
CA PRO A 431 17.78 -19.00 -5.94
C PRO A 431 16.63 -20.01 -5.95
N MET A 432 15.44 -19.50 -5.70
CA MET A 432 14.16 -20.21 -5.59
C MET A 432 13.41 -20.31 -6.93
N LEU A 433 13.98 -19.76 -8.01
CA LEU A 433 13.46 -19.91 -9.36
C LEU A 433 13.70 -21.35 -9.86
N LYS A 434 12.71 -21.92 -10.54
CA LYS A 434 12.75 -23.28 -11.09
C LYS A 434 13.97 -23.51 -11.99
N LYS A 435 14.76 -24.52 -11.69
CA LYS A 435 16.09 -24.77 -12.28
C LYS A 435 15.98 -25.57 -13.58
N GLU A 436 14.88 -26.28 -13.79
CA GLU A 436 14.64 -27.21 -14.89
C GLU A 436 14.24 -26.45 -16.15
N LYS A 437 14.89 -26.74 -17.29
CA LYS A 437 14.65 -26.09 -18.61
C LYS A 437 14.89 -24.57 -18.68
N LEU A 438 15.14 -23.88 -17.56
CA LEU A 438 15.54 -22.47 -17.52
C LEU A 438 16.81 -22.26 -18.37
N VAL A 439 16.73 -21.33 -19.33
CA VAL A 439 17.82 -20.95 -20.26
C VAL A 439 18.53 -19.69 -19.78
N GLY A 440 17.77 -18.76 -19.21
CA GLY A 440 18.21 -17.44 -18.74
C GLY A 440 16.98 -16.57 -18.47
N ALA A 441 17.19 -15.27 -18.31
CA ALA A 441 16.11 -14.31 -18.15
C ALA A 441 16.41 -12.98 -18.83
N ILE A 442 15.37 -12.17 -19.04
CA ILE A 442 15.49 -10.77 -19.49
C ILE A 442 15.06 -9.88 -18.35
N VAL A 443 15.85 -8.85 -18.04
CA VAL A 443 15.49 -7.81 -17.07
C VAL A 443 15.13 -6.55 -17.84
N TYR A 444 13.97 -5.97 -17.54
CA TYR A 444 13.53 -4.66 -18.04
C TYR A 444 13.08 -3.77 -16.87
N TYR A 445 12.77 -2.49 -17.14
CA TYR A 445 12.43 -1.53 -16.08
C TYR A 445 11.09 -0.83 -16.31
N ASP A 446 10.30 -0.75 -15.24
CA ASP A 446 9.07 0.05 -15.13
C ASP A 446 9.07 0.85 -13.82
N GLY A 447 8.03 1.65 -13.58
CA GLY A 447 7.88 2.36 -12.30
C GLY A 447 7.08 1.52 -11.29
N GLN A 448 7.43 1.63 -10.02
CA GLN A 448 6.61 1.18 -8.88
C GLN A 448 6.30 2.38 -7.96
N HIS A 449 5.20 2.34 -7.21
CA HIS A 449 4.82 3.43 -6.30
C HIS A 449 3.98 3.01 -5.07
N ASN A 450 3.84 3.91 -4.10
CA ASN A 450 2.82 3.83 -3.06
C ASN A 450 1.53 4.54 -3.51
N ASP A 451 0.62 3.80 -4.14
CA ASP A 451 -0.61 4.31 -4.78
C ASP A 451 -1.50 5.17 -3.86
N ALA A 452 -1.80 4.67 -2.65
CA ALA A 452 -2.60 5.39 -1.66
C ALA A 452 -1.91 6.67 -1.18
N ARG A 453 -0.61 6.59 -0.88
CA ARG A 453 0.16 7.75 -0.41
C ARG A 453 0.30 8.82 -1.50
N MET A 454 0.43 8.40 -2.76
CA MET A 454 0.45 9.29 -3.92
C MET A 454 -0.92 9.95 -4.15
N ASN A 455 -2.03 9.23 -3.93
CA ASN A 455 -3.38 9.80 -3.96
C ASN A 455 -3.58 10.88 -2.86
N ILE A 456 -3.08 10.63 -1.64
CA ILE A 456 -3.12 11.61 -0.54
C ILE A 456 -2.23 12.82 -0.88
N SER A 457 -1.03 12.59 -1.40
CA SER A 457 -0.13 13.66 -1.86
C SER A 457 -0.78 14.54 -2.94
N LEU A 458 -1.52 13.97 -3.90
CA LEU A 458 -2.33 14.73 -4.87
C LEU A 458 -3.41 15.57 -4.18
N ALA A 459 -4.24 14.96 -3.33
CA ALA A 459 -5.32 15.65 -2.64
C ALA A 459 -4.79 16.87 -1.84
N PHE A 460 -3.73 16.68 -1.06
CA PHE A 460 -3.10 17.75 -0.29
C PHE A 460 -2.29 18.73 -1.14
N THR A 461 -1.84 18.35 -2.35
CA THR A 461 -1.28 19.30 -3.33
C THR A 461 -2.37 20.26 -3.84
N ALA A 462 -3.56 19.75 -4.18
CA ALA A 462 -4.70 20.62 -4.52
C ALA A 462 -5.09 21.55 -3.36
N ALA A 463 -5.07 21.05 -2.12
CA ALA A 463 -5.33 21.86 -0.93
C ALA A 463 -4.27 22.95 -0.69
N ARG A 464 -2.97 22.67 -0.93
CA ARG A 464 -1.93 23.71 -0.92
C ARG A 464 -2.22 24.81 -1.94
N MET A 465 -2.76 24.43 -3.08
CA MET A 465 -3.06 25.32 -4.21
C MET A 465 -4.43 26.01 -4.08
N GLY A 466 -5.04 25.96 -2.90
CA GLY A 466 -6.26 26.70 -2.54
C GLY A 466 -7.58 25.94 -2.69
N ALA A 467 -7.57 24.70 -3.20
CA ALA A 467 -8.78 23.90 -3.30
C ALA A 467 -9.31 23.53 -1.90
N ASN A 468 -10.64 23.55 -1.74
CA ASN A 468 -11.27 22.98 -0.55
C ASN A 468 -11.48 21.48 -0.77
N ILE A 469 -11.00 20.64 0.13
CA ILE A 469 -11.16 19.17 0.01
C ILE A 469 -11.81 18.61 1.28
N ALA A 470 -12.71 17.64 1.14
CA ALA A 470 -13.38 16.97 2.24
C ALA A 470 -13.57 15.47 1.96
N ASN A 471 -13.00 14.63 2.81
CA ASN A 471 -13.26 13.20 2.85
C ASN A 471 -14.41 12.87 3.81
N HIS A 472 -14.97 11.67 3.71
CA HIS A 472 -16.17 11.20 4.41
C HIS A 472 -17.41 12.11 4.14
N CYS A 473 -17.47 12.70 2.95
CA CYS A 473 -18.54 13.55 2.45
C CYS A 473 -19.11 12.97 1.15
N ALA A 474 -20.29 12.37 1.21
CA ALA A 474 -20.97 11.82 0.02
C ALA A 474 -21.76 12.90 -0.70
N ALA A 475 -21.63 13.01 -2.02
CA ALA A 475 -22.64 13.69 -2.84
C ALA A 475 -23.92 12.83 -2.88
N ILE A 476 -25.09 13.45 -2.65
CA ILE A 476 -26.38 12.75 -2.50
C ILE A 476 -27.48 13.25 -3.42
N GLU A 477 -27.37 14.46 -3.96
CA GLU A 477 -28.41 15.11 -4.78
C GLU A 477 -27.76 16.21 -5.63
N PHE A 478 -28.19 16.36 -6.89
CA PHE A 478 -27.85 17.53 -7.71
C PHE A 478 -28.92 18.60 -7.58
N LEU A 479 -28.48 19.86 -7.62
CA LEU A 479 -29.37 21.02 -7.66
C LEU A 479 -29.38 21.57 -9.08
N HIS A 480 -30.48 21.37 -9.80
CA HIS A 480 -30.69 21.90 -11.14
C HIS A 480 -31.34 23.28 -11.11
N GLU A 481 -31.02 24.12 -12.09
CA GLU A 481 -31.74 25.36 -12.39
C GLU A 481 -32.18 25.35 -13.88
N ASP A 482 -33.38 25.86 -14.15
CA ASP A 482 -33.94 25.94 -15.50
C ASP A 482 -33.38 27.17 -16.23
N ILE A 483 -32.61 26.94 -17.30
CA ILE A 483 -32.01 27.99 -18.12
C ILE A 483 -32.70 28.02 -19.49
N LYS A 484 -33.14 29.21 -19.93
CA LYS A 484 -33.65 29.41 -21.29
C LYS A 484 -32.47 29.53 -22.26
N VAL A 485 -32.50 28.73 -23.32
CA VAL A 485 -31.50 28.70 -24.39
C VAL A 485 -32.25 28.83 -25.71
N ASP A 486 -31.87 29.78 -26.54
CA ASP A 486 -32.43 29.90 -27.89
C ASP A 486 -31.92 28.73 -28.73
N ASN A 487 -32.83 27.88 -29.21
CA ASN A 487 -32.47 26.73 -30.04
C ASN A 487 -32.18 27.15 -31.49
N ILE A 488 -31.81 26.18 -32.34
CA ILE A 488 -31.38 26.41 -33.73
C ILE A 488 -32.49 27.08 -34.58
N TYR A 489 -33.75 27.03 -34.14
CA TYR A 489 -34.90 27.65 -34.78
C TYR A 489 -35.33 28.99 -34.15
N GLY A 490 -34.54 29.53 -33.21
CA GLY A 490 -34.85 30.79 -32.51
C GLY A 490 -36.00 30.68 -31.52
N GLN A 491 -36.32 29.47 -31.04
CA GLN A 491 -37.35 29.24 -30.02
C GLN A 491 -36.68 29.03 -28.65
N PRO A 492 -37.23 29.62 -27.56
CA PRO A 492 -36.65 29.50 -26.23
C PRO A 492 -36.92 28.12 -25.63
N GLU A 493 -35.91 27.25 -25.67
CA GLU A 493 -35.93 25.93 -25.06
C GLU A 493 -35.48 26.03 -23.59
N THR A 494 -36.14 25.30 -22.68
CA THR A 494 -35.78 25.33 -21.24
C THR A 494 -34.93 24.12 -20.91
N LYS A 495 -33.63 24.35 -20.69
CA LYS A 495 -32.67 23.29 -20.35
C LYS A 495 -32.35 23.31 -18.87
N LYS A 496 -32.53 22.17 -18.19
CA LYS A 496 -32.11 21.97 -16.80
C LYS A 496 -30.59 21.80 -16.75
N ILE A 497 -29.92 22.64 -15.97
CA ILE A 497 -28.46 22.64 -15.82
C ILE A 497 -28.08 22.51 -14.34
N ILE A 498 -27.06 21.71 -14.01
CA ILE A 498 -26.59 21.57 -12.63
C ILE A 498 -25.91 22.88 -12.16
N ARG A 499 -26.33 23.37 -10.99
CA ARG A 499 -25.84 24.59 -10.32
C ARG A 499 -25.44 24.38 -8.87
N GLY A 500 -25.52 23.15 -8.37
CA GLY A 500 -25.00 22.78 -7.06
C GLY A 500 -25.02 21.27 -6.79
N VAL A 501 -24.32 20.89 -5.73
CA VAL A 501 -24.27 19.52 -5.21
C VAL A 501 -24.62 19.56 -3.72
N LYS A 502 -25.56 18.72 -3.30
CA LYS A 502 -25.91 18.48 -1.90
C LYS A 502 -25.02 17.36 -1.37
N CYS A 503 -24.36 17.61 -0.25
CA CYS A 503 -23.36 16.73 0.33
C CYS A 503 -23.76 16.34 1.75
N PHE A 504 -23.53 15.07 2.11
CA PHE A 504 -23.70 14.55 3.46
C PHE A 504 -22.34 14.19 4.07
N ASP A 505 -21.93 14.94 5.10
CA ASP A 505 -20.82 14.60 5.97
C ASP A 505 -21.21 13.41 6.85
N ARG A 506 -20.60 12.26 6.60
CA ARG A 506 -20.83 10.97 7.28
C ARG A 506 -20.08 10.85 8.61
N TYR A 507 -19.15 11.77 8.91
CA TYR A 507 -18.45 11.83 10.19
C TYR A 507 -19.23 12.70 11.19
N GLU A 508 -19.68 13.87 10.75
CA GLU A 508 -20.47 14.80 11.56
C GLU A 508 -22.00 14.58 11.49
N ASN A 509 -22.46 13.73 10.58
CA ASN A 509 -23.88 13.51 10.22
C ASN A 509 -24.63 14.82 9.85
N LYS A 510 -24.03 15.61 8.95
CA LYS A 510 -24.54 16.93 8.54
C LYS A 510 -24.71 17.04 7.03
N VAL A 511 -25.85 17.58 6.58
CA VAL A 511 -26.09 17.93 5.18
C VAL A 511 -25.67 19.37 4.94
N PHE A 512 -24.99 19.63 3.83
CA PHE A 512 -24.66 20.97 3.34
C PHE A 512 -24.76 21.03 1.80
N THR A 513 -24.75 22.23 1.25
CA THR A 513 -24.82 22.48 -0.20
C THR A 513 -23.57 23.20 -0.67
N ILE A 514 -23.06 22.82 -1.84
CA ILE A 514 -22.01 23.53 -2.57
C ILE A 514 -22.62 24.08 -3.86
N ARG A 515 -22.53 25.39 -4.12
CA ARG A 515 -22.96 26.01 -5.40
C ARG A 515 -21.81 26.02 -6.41
N THR A 516 -22.09 25.76 -7.68
CA THR A 516 -21.03 25.66 -8.71
C THR A 516 -21.50 25.83 -10.15
N LYS A 517 -20.57 26.24 -11.01
CA LYS A 517 -20.73 26.36 -12.47
C LYS A 517 -20.55 25.04 -13.22
N CYS A 518 -19.80 24.08 -12.65
CA CYS A 518 -19.45 22.81 -13.27
C CYS A 518 -19.33 21.70 -12.22
N VAL A 519 -19.78 20.49 -12.55
CA VAL A 519 -19.60 19.30 -11.71
C VAL A 519 -18.84 18.23 -12.49
N VAL A 520 -17.83 17.65 -11.84
CA VAL A 520 -17.06 16.51 -12.35
C VAL A 520 -17.39 15.25 -11.56
N ASN A 521 -17.94 14.25 -12.25
CA ASN A 521 -18.05 12.88 -11.76
C ASN A 521 -16.75 12.12 -12.09
N ALA A 522 -15.95 11.84 -11.06
CA ALA A 522 -14.68 11.10 -11.14
C ALA A 522 -14.66 9.88 -10.20
N THR A 523 -15.82 9.25 -10.00
CA THR A 523 -16.06 8.26 -8.93
C THR A 523 -15.65 6.81 -9.25
N GLY A 524 -14.92 6.58 -10.35
CA GLY A 524 -14.38 5.26 -10.67
C GLY A 524 -15.49 4.23 -10.91
N PRO A 525 -15.57 3.10 -10.18
CA PRO A 525 -16.64 2.12 -10.35
C PRO A 525 -18.06 2.70 -10.20
N TYR A 526 -18.23 3.73 -9.36
CA TYR A 526 -19.53 4.39 -9.12
C TYR A 526 -19.91 5.42 -10.19
N THR A 527 -19.20 5.44 -11.33
CA THR A 527 -19.46 6.34 -12.46
C THR A 527 -20.95 6.39 -12.80
N ASP A 528 -21.61 5.23 -12.91
CA ASP A 528 -23.03 5.16 -13.23
C ASP A 528 -23.95 5.52 -12.08
N THR A 529 -23.60 5.17 -10.83
CA THR A 529 -24.35 5.58 -9.64
C THR A 529 -24.49 7.10 -9.59
N VAL A 530 -23.42 7.85 -9.91
CA VAL A 530 -23.45 9.32 -9.93
C VAL A 530 -24.08 9.89 -11.20
N ARG A 531 -23.99 9.22 -12.36
CA ARG A 531 -24.79 9.60 -13.55
C ARG A 531 -26.30 9.46 -13.27
N GLN A 532 -26.71 8.41 -12.56
CA GLN A 532 -28.11 8.13 -12.25
C GLN A 532 -28.69 9.00 -11.11
N LEU A 533 -27.86 9.82 -10.44
CA LEU A 533 -28.34 10.94 -9.61
C LEU A 533 -28.77 12.17 -10.44
N ASP A 534 -28.34 12.26 -11.70
CA ASP A 534 -28.72 13.32 -12.65
C ASP A 534 -29.92 12.87 -13.51
N ASP A 535 -29.82 11.67 -14.09
CA ASP A 535 -30.91 11.03 -14.84
C ASP A 535 -30.93 9.51 -14.57
N PRO A 536 -31.90 9.00 -13.79
CA PRO A 536 -32.05 7.57 -13.49
C PRO A 536 -32.32 6.67 -14.71
N SER A 537 -32.69 7.22 -15.87
CA SER A 537 -32.96 6.46 -17.10
C SER A 537 -31.68 6.11 -17.88
N LEU A 538 -30.53 6.69 -17.51
CA LEU A 538 -29.28 6.50 -18.24
C LEU A 538 -28.78 5.03 -18.18
N PRO A 539 -28.42 4.43 -19.34
CA PRO A 539 -27.85 3.10 -19.37
C PRO A 539 -26.45 3.11 -18.75
N GLN A 540 -26.12 2.03 -18.02
CA GLN A 540 -24.79 1.82 -17.45
C GLN A 540 -23.72 1.76 -18.55
N ILE A 541 -22.56 2.36 -18.28
CA ILE A 541 -21.37 2.27 -19.14
C ILE A 541 -20.19 1.61 -18.43
N CYS A 542 -20.22 1.49 -17.10
CA CYS A 542 -19.19 0.80 -16.32
C CYS A 542 -19.39 -0.71 -16.35
N GLN A 543 -18.32 -1.44 -16.66
CA GLN A 543 -18.22 -2.89 -16.54
C GLN A 543 -17.25 -3.21 -15.39
N PRO A 544 -17.73 -3.30 -14.14
CA PRO A 544 -16.91 -3.67 -12.99
C PRO A 544 -16.26 -5.06 -13.15
N SER A 545 -14.97 -5.15 -12.81
CA SER A 545 -14.25 -6.42 -12.67
C SER A 545 -13.39 -6.41 -11.40
N ALA A 546 -13.52 -7.43 -10.57
CA ALA A 546 -12.70 -7.64 -9.39
C ALA A 546 -11.29 -8.09 -9.78
N GLY A 547 -10.30 -7.61 -9.03
CA GLY A 547 -8.94 -8.11 -9.09
C GLY A 547 -8.36 -8.28 -7.70
N VAL A 548 -7.97 -9.51 -7.38
CA VAL A 548 -7.33 -9.85 -6.11
C VAL A 548 -5.82 -9.76 -6.21
N HIS A 549 -5.19 -9.41 -5.10
CA HIS A 549 -3.77 -9.60 -4.81
C HIS A 549 -3.61 -10.24 -3.44
N ILE A 550 -2.50 -10.94 -3.25
CA ILE A 550 -2.05 -11.45 -1.95
C ILE A 550 -0.67 -10.90 -1.60
N VAL A 551 -0.36 -10.81 -0.32
CA VAL A 551 0.99 -10.56 0.17
C VAL A 551 1.52 -11.76 0.93
N LEU A 552 2.77 -12.12 0.61
CA LEU A 552 3.57 -13.23 1.10
C LEU A 552 4.87 -12.68 1.72
N PRO A 553 5.60 -13.49 2.52
CA PRO A 553 6.94 -13.17 2.98
C PRO A 553 7.92 -12.71 1.89
N ASP A 554 8.98 -12.01 2.31
CA ASP A 554 10.01 -11.47 1.41
C ASP A 554 10.70 -12.57 0.58
N TYR A 555 10.96 -13.75 1.15
CA TYR A 555 11.60 -14.86 0.43
C TYR A 555 10.83 -15.37 -0.81
N TYR A 556 9.61 -14.92 -1.09
CA TYR A 556 8.94 -15.21 -2.36
C TYR A 556 9.39 -14.30 -3.54
N SER A 557 10.19 -13.25 -3.32
CA SER A 557 10.80 -12.43 -4.38
C SER A 557 12.08 -11.69 -3.95
N PRO A 558 13.06 -11.44 -4.83
CA PRO A 558 14.24 -10.64 -4.49
C PRO A 558 13.86 -9.21 -4.09
N GLN A 559 14.43 -8.70 -2.99
CA GLN A 559 14.01 -7.45 -2.33
C GLN A 559 13.98 -6.20 -3.24
N ASP A 560 14.82 -6.16 -4.29
CA ASP A 560 14.90 -5.05 -5.25
C ASP A 560 14.46 -5.43 -6.69
N MET A 561 13.92 -6.64 -6.94
CA MET A 561 13.59 -7.09 -8.30
C MET A 561 12.30 -7.93 -8.36
N GLY A 562 11.31 -7.45 -9.11
CA GLY A 562 10.08 -8.20 -9.39
C GLY A 562 10.29 -9.32 -10.41
N LEU A 563 9.36 -10.28 -10.47
CA LEU A 563 9.28 -11.32 -11.48
C LEU A 563 7.96 -11.21 -12.25
N LEU A 564 8.02 -11.49 -13.56
CA LEU A 564 6.89 -11.49 -14.49
C LEU A 564 6.64 -12.91 -15.02
N ASP A 565 5.44 -13.43 -14.77
CA ASP A 565 4.87 -14.52 -15.56
C ASP A 565 4.16 -13.94 -16.80
N PRO A 566 4.64 -14.19 -18.03
CA PRO A 566 4.03 -13.68 -19.25
C PRO A 566 2.81 -14.49 -19.71
N ASN A 567 2.57 -15.68 -19.15
CA ASN A 567 1.54 -16.63 -19.60
C ASN A 567 1.21 -17.62 -18.47
N THR A 568 0.28 -17.22 -17.60
CA THR A 568 -0.38 -18.09 -16.61
C THR A 568 -1.14 -19.25 -17.28
N SER A 569 -1.65 -20.18 -16.48
CA SER A 569 -2.49 -21.32 -16.92
C SER A 569 -3.68 -20.92 -17.82
N ASP A 570 -4.19 -19.70 -17.69
CA ASP A 570 -5.30 -19.12 -18.45
C ASP A 570 -4.90 -18.03 -19.48
N GLY A 571 -3.60 -17.77 -19.66
CA GLY A 571 -3.10 -16.75 -20.59
C GLY A 571 -3.26 -15.29 -20.11
N ARG A 572 -3.59 -15.07 -18.83
CA ARG A 572 -3.34 -13.80 -18.12
C ARG A 572 -1.83 -13.62 -17.86
N VAL A 573 -1.50 -12.68 -16.98
CA VAL A 573 -0.14 -12.23 -16.66
C VAL A 573 -0.11 -11.96 -15.16
N ILE A 574 0.80 -12.60 -14.43
CA ILE A 574 0.99 -12.38 -13.00
C ILE A 574 2.35 -11.74 -12.74
N PHE A 575 2.36 -10.82 -11.78
CA PHE A 575 3.55 -10.21 -11.23
C PHE A 575 3.76 -10.70 -9.80
N PHE A 576 5.02 -10.94 -9.45
CA PHE A 576 5.49 -11.17 -8.08
C PHE A 576 6.44 -10.02 -7.77
N LEU A 577 6.01 -9.05 -6.98
CA LEU A 577 6.71 -7.77 -6.81
C LEU A 577 7.19 -7.63 -5.36
N PRO A 578 8.46 -7.28 -5.11
CA PRO A 578 8.85 -6.80 -3.80
C PRO A 578 8.09 -5.49 -3.52
N TRP A 579 7.46 -5.40 -2.35
CA TRP A 579 6.71 -4.22 -1.92
C TRP A 579 6.76 -4.13 -0.40
N GLN A 580 7.34 -3.06 0.14
CA GLN A 580 7.49 -2.82 1.58
C GLN A 580 8.04 -4.04 2.35
N LYS A 581 9.19 -4.58 1.90
CA LYS A 581 9.86 -5.78 2.44
C LYS A 581 9.00 -7.06 2.45
N HIS A 582 8.03 -7.17 1.55
CA HIS A 582 7.19 -8.36 1.37
C HIS A 582 7.02 -8.66 -0.12
N THR A 583 6.52 -9.84 -0.47
CA THR A 583 6.20 -10.19 -1.86
C THR A 583 4.71 -10.03 -2.13
N MET A 584 4.34 -9.08 -2.98
CA MET A 584 2.96 -8.94 -3.47
C MET A 584 2.78 -9.74 -4.77
N ALA A 585 1.85 -10.70 -4.78
CA ALA A 585 1.52 -11.51 -5.95
C ALA A 585 0.11 -11.17 -6.48
N GLY A 586 -0.04 -11.07 -7.80
CA GLY A 586 -1.34 -10.85 -8.44
C GLY A 586 -1.27 -10.64 -9.95
N THR A 587 -2.39 -10.62 -10.66
CA THR A 587 -3.74 -10.38 -10.14
C THR A 587 -4.81 -11.11 -10.93
N THR A 588 -5.94 -11.41 -10.29
CA THR A 588 -7.11 -11.98 -10.95
C THR A 588 -7.93 -10.91 -11.67
N ASP A 589 -8.89 -11.33 -12.49
CA ASP A 589 -9.76 -10.48 -13.31
C ASP A 589 -11.08 -11.24 -13.54
N THR A 590 -12.10 -10.89 -12.75
CA THR A 590 -13.35 -11.63 -12.58
C THR A 590 -14.52 -10.63 -12.54
N PRO A 591 -15.52 -10.69 -13.45
CA PRO A 591 -16.67 -9.79 -13.41
C PRO A 591 -17.37 -9.81 -12.05
N CYS A 592 -17.72 -8.64 -11.51
CA CYS A 592 -18.27 -8.52 -10.16
C CYS A 592 -19.32 -7.40 -10.06
N GLU A 593 -20.20 -7.46 -9.08
CA GLU A 593 -21.06 -6.31 -8.74
C GLU A 593 -20.25 -5.18 -8.05
N ILE A 594 -20.79 -3.96 -8.06
CA ILE A 594 -20.18 -2.82 -7.35
C ILE A 594 -20.55 -2.90 -5.85
N THR A 595 -19.54 -2.89 -4.99
CA THR A 595 -19.70 -2.90 -3.54
C THR A 595 -18.75 -1.91 -2.87
N ASP A 596 -19.21 -1.30 -1.77
CA ASP A 596 -18.40 -0.43 -0.89
C ASP A 596 -17.27 -1.22 -0.18
N TYR A 597 -17.39 -2.54 -0.08
CA TYR A 597 -16.53 -3.41 0.73
C TYR A 597 -15.99 -4.62 -0.08
N PRO A 598 -15.22 -4.40 -1.15
CA PRO A 598 -14.73 -5.49 -2.00
C PRO A 598 -13.76 -6.40 -1.24
N SER A 599 -14.09 -7.68 -1.21
CA SER A 599 -13.41 -8.73 -0.43
C SER A 599 -12.85 -9.81 -1.36
N PRO A 600 -11.66 -10.38 -1.09
CA PRO A 600 -11.10 -11.49 -1.87
C PRO A 600 -11.84 -12.81 -1.61
N SER A 601 -11.95 -13.68 -2.62
CA SER A 601 -12.45 -15.05 -2.45
C SER A 601 -11.31 -16.05 -2.22
N THR A 602 -11.64 -17.23 -1.71
CA THR A 602 -10.66 -18.33 -1.54
C THR A 602 -10.12 -18.80 -2.89
N GLU A 603 -10.97 -18.88 -3.92
CA GLU A 603 -10.63 -19.33 -5.27
C GLU A 603 -9.65 -18.37 -5.96
N ASP A 604 -9.83 -17.05 -5.78
CA ASP A 604 -8.87 -16.03 -6.25
C ASP A 604 -7.49 -16.22 -5.60
N VAL A 605 -7.45 -16.56 -4.31
CA VAL A 605 -6.19 -16.77 -3.55
C VAL A 605 -5.52 -18.09 -3.95
N ASP A 606 -6.27 -19.19 -4.01
CA ASP A 606 -5.76 -20.51 -4.45
C ASP A 606 -5.26 -20.47 -5.89
N PHE A 607 -5.92 -19.72 -6.78
CA PHE A 607 -5.42 -19.47 -8.14
C PHE A 607 -4.06 -18.78 -8.12
N ILE A 608 -3.91 -17.67 -7.38
CA ILE A 608 -2.61 -16.97 -7.32
C ILE A 608 -1.53 -17.88 -6.72
N LEU A 609 -1.81 -18.60 -5.62
CA LEU A 609 -0.87 -19.56 -5.02
C LEU A 609 -0.53 -20.72 -5.97
N GLY A 610 -1.48 -21.14 -6.82
CA GLY A 610 -1.26 -22.10 -7.90
C GLY A 610 -0.25 -21.61 -8.91
N GLU A 611 -0.39 -20.38 -9.41
CA GLU A 611 0.54 -19.79 -10.39
C GLU A 611 1.92 -19.47 -9.77
N VAL A 612 2.00 -19.01 -8.51
CA VAL A 612 3.27 -18.89 -7.74
C VAL A 612 4.04 -20.22 -7.78
N ARG A 613 3.35 -21.34 -7.54
CA ARG A 613 3.94 -22.68 -7.47
C ARG A 613 4.51 -23.19 -8.80
N HIS A 614 4.11 -22.62 -9.94
CA HIS A 614 4.63 -23.04 -11.24
C HIS A 614 6.05 -22.55 -11.52
N TYR A 615 6.43 -21.39 -10.96
CA TYR A 615 7.71 -20.71 -11.22
C TYR A 615 8.80 -20.99 -10.19
N LEU A 616 8.43 -21.44 -8.99
CA LEU A 616 9.40 -21.78 -7.95
C LEU A 616 9.95 -23.20 -8.11
N SER A 617 11.13 -23.44 -7.56
CA SER A 617 11.73 -24.78 -7.47
C SER A 617 11.03 -25.64 -6.40
N SER A 618 11.05 -26.96 -6.57
CA SER A 618 10.24 -27.90 -5.77
C SER A 618 10.70 -28.09 -4.31
N ASP A 619 11.85 -27.52 -3.95
CA ASP A 619 12.33 -27.33 -2.58
C ASP A 619 11.57 -26.21 -1.84
N VAL A 620 10.89 -25.31 -2.56
CA VAL A 620 10.10 -24.20 -2.00
C VAL A 620 8.62 -24.57 -1.97
N GLN A 621 8.11 -24.83 -0.77
CA GLN A 621 6.69 -25.13 -0.56
C GLN A 621 5.86 -23.85 -0.55
N VAL A 622 5.03 -23.64 -1.57
CA VAL A 622 4.01 -22.57 -1.58
C VAL A 622 2.84 -22.98 -0.69
N ARG A 623 2.77 -22.38 0.51
CA ARG A 623 1.83 -22.73 1.58
C ARG A 623 0.81 -21.61 1.76
N HIS A 624 -0.48 -21.96 1.86
CA HIS A 624 -1.54 -20.96 2.02
C HIS A 624 -1.44 -20.18 3.34
N GLY A 625 -0.85 -20.76 4.38
CA GLY A 625 -0.55 -20.07 5.66
C GLY A 625 0.44 -18.91 5.56
N ASP A 626 1.27 -18.89 4.49
CA ASP A 626 2.19 -17.78 4.20
C ASP A 626 1.45 -16.56 3.59
N VAL A 627 0.14 -16.63 3.34
CA VAL A 627 -0.66 -15.43 3.02
C VAL A 627 -0.76 -14.56 4.27
N LEU A 628 -0.14 -13.38 4.21
CA LEU A 628 -0.10 -12.40 5.30
C LEU A 628 -1.26 -11.41 5.23
N SER A 629 -1.73 -11.11 4.02
CA SER A 629 -3.01 -10.43 3.74
C SER A 629 -3.45 -10.71 2.30
N ALA A 630 -4.73 -10.51 2.01
CA ALA A 630 -5.30 -10.57 0.65
C ALA A 630 -6.34 -9.46 0.50
N TRP A 631 -6.49 -8.88 -0.70
CA TRP A 631 -7.53 -7.86 -0.94
C TRP A 631 -8.06 -7.92 -2.37
N ALA A 632 -9.32 -7.52 -2.55
CA ALA A 632 -9.93 -7.28 -3.86
C ALA A 632 -10.02 -5.77 -4.16
N GLY A 633 -9.81 -5.39 -5.42
CA GLY A 633 -10.09 -4.05 -5.94
C GLY A 633 -10.95 -4.10 -7.21
N ILE A 634 -11.96 -3.23 -7.31
CA ILE A 634 -12.86 -3.17 -8.47
C ILE A 634 -12.26 -2.26 -9.55
N ARG A 635 -12.07 -2.79 -10.77
CA ARG A 635 -11.62 -2.06 -11.96
C ARG A 635 -12.82 -1.40 -12.64
N PRO A 636 -12.81 -0.06 -12.85
CA PRO A 636 -13.82 0.62 -13.65
C PRO A 636 -13.50 0.48 -15.14
N LEU A 637 -13.75 -0.68 -15.74
CA LEU A 637 -13.74 -0.78 -17.21
C LEU A 637 -14.98 -0.03 -17.73
N VAL A 638 -14.92 0.57 -18.92
CA VAL A 638 -16.05 1.34 -19.46
C VAL A 638 -16.30 1.06 -20.94
N LEU A 639 -17.56 0.97 -21.33
CA LEU A 639 -18.02 0.99 -22.72
C LEU A 639 -17.99 2.43 -23.25
N ASN A 640 -17.76 2.60 -24.56
CA ASN A 640 -17.78 3.91 -25.18
C ASN A 640 -19.16 4.19 -25.82
N PRO A 641 -20.01 5.06 -25.24
CA PRO A 641 -21.35 5.32 -25.77
C PRO A 641 -21.35 6.00 -27.15
N ASN A 642 -20.21 6.58 -27.58
CA ASN A 642 -20.08 7.29 -28.85
C ASN A 642 -19.59 6.41 -30.01
N LYS A 643 -19.26 5.13 -29.79
CA LYS A 643 -18.89 4.18 -30.87
C LYS A 643 -20.07 3.25 -31.17
N LYS A 644 -20.36 3.03 -32.46
CA LYS A 644 -21.46 2.15 -32.94
C LYS A 644 -21.31 0.67 -32.53
N ASP A 645 -20.09 0.24 -32.22
CA ASP A 645 -19.79 -1.08 -31.66
C ASP A 645 -19.83 -1.01 -30.14
N THR A 646 -21.05 -1.06 -29.60
CA THR A 646 -21.35 -0.79 -28.18
C THR A 646 -20.90 -1.88 -27.21
N GLN A 647 -20.36 -3.00 -27.69
CA GLN A 647 -19.76 -4.05 -26.85
C GLN A 647 -18.24 -3.91 -26.69
N SER A 648 -17.61 -2.95 -27.39
CA SER A 648 -16.17 -2.73 -27.30
C SER A 648 -15.78 -1.90 -26.06
N ILE A 649 -15.17 -2.55 -25.06
CA ILE A 649 -14.59 -1.88 -23.88
C ILE A 649 -13.53 -0.87 -24.32
N ALA A 650 -13.65 0.37 -23.84
CA ALA A 650 -12.69 1.42 -24.05
C ALA A 650 -11.34 1.06 -23.40
N ARG A 651 -10.27 1.06 -24.20
CA ARG A 651 -8.90 0.73 -23.75
C ARG A 651 -8.22 1.89 -23.02
N ASN A 652 -8.78 3.10 -23.20
CA ASN A 652 -8.45 4.37 -22.56
C ASN A 652 -9.64 4.82 -21.70
N HIS A 653 -9.52 5.98 -21.06
CA HIS A 653 -10.65 6.68 -20.45
C HIS A 653 -11.64 7.24 -21.48
N ILE A 654 -12.80 7.67 -21.00
CA ILE A 654 -13.82 8.41 -21.75
C ILE A 654 -14.22 9.66 -20.97
N ILE A 655 -14.47 10.76 -21.69
CA ILE A 655 -15.05 11.98 -21.12
C ILE A 655 -16.41 12.22 -21.80
N HIS A 656 -17.47 12.16 -21.01
CA HIS A 656 -18.85 12.38 -21.43
C HIS A 656 -19.41 13.63 -20.74
N VAL A 657 -20.27 14.39 -21.40
CA VAL A 657 -21.00 15.53 -20.81
C VAL A 657 -22.48 15.25 -20.95
N SER A 658 -23.23 15.24 -19.84
CA SER A 658 -24.70 15.11 -19.90
C SER A 658 -25.35 16.41 -20.39
N ASP A 659 -26.62 16.33 -20.79
CA ASP A 659 -27.37 17.53 -21.19
C ASP A 659 -27.48 18.59 -20.09
N SER A 660 -27.41 18.18 -18.82
CA SER A 660 -27.40 19.09 -17.66
C SER A 660 -26.02 19.68 -17.33
N GLY A 661 -24.98 19.30 -18.07
CA GLY A 661 -23.61 19.77 -17.89
C GLY A 661 -22.75 18.93 -16.93
N LEU A 662 -23.18 17.73 -16.54
CA LEU A 662 -22.35 16.82 -15.72
C LEU A 662 -21.18 16.28 -16.55
N VAL A 663 -19.96 16.71 -16.24
CA VAL A 663 -18.74 16.19 -16.87
C VAL A 663 -18.36 14.88 -16.18
N THR A 664 -18.40 13.76 -16.89
CA THR A 664 -18.08 12.43 -16.34
C THR A 664 -16.81 11.89 -16.98
N ILE A 665 -15.81 11.55 -16.16
CA ILE A 665 -14.55 10.92 -16.55
C ILE A 665 -14.55 9.45 -16.09
N GLY A 666 -14.80 8.55 -17.04
CA GLY A 666 -14.87 7.10 -16.82
C GLY A 666 -13.61 6.36 -17.31
N GLY A 667 -13.30 5.22 -16.70
CA GLY A 667 -12.18 4.37 -17.12
C GLY A 667 -10.79 4.92 -16.80
N GLY A 668 -9.82 4.58 -17.65
CA GLY A 668 -8.42 5.01 -17.51
C GLY A 668 -7.57 4.12 -16.58
N LYS A 669 -6.38 4.63 -16.21
CA LYS A 669 -5.33 3.91 -15.49
C LYS A 669 -4.61 4.87 -14.54
N TRP A 670 -4.00 4.36 -13.45
CA TRP A 670 -3.19 5.20 -12.55
C TRP A 670 -2.09 5.93 -13.34
N THR A 671 -1.32 5.22 -14.16
CA THR A 671 -0.25 5.80 -15.00
C THR A 671 -0.68 7.06 -15.77
N THR A 672 -1.92 7.15 -16.25
CA THR A 672 -2.38 8.25 -17.12
C THR A 672 -3.22 9.32 -16.40
N TYR A 673 -3.38 9.24 -15.07
CA TYR A 673 -4.29 10.11 -14.29
C TYR A 673 -4.12 11.61 -14.57
N ARG A 674 -2.89 12.10 -14.81
CA ARG A 674 -2.59 13.52 -15.05
C ARG A 674 -3.02 13.99 -16.43
N GLN A 675 -2.91 13.14 -17.45
CA GLN A 675 -3.48 13.41 -18.78
C GLN A 675 -5.00 13.37 -18.73
N MET A 676 -5.59 12.38 -18.03
CA MET A 676 -7.03 12.31 -17.80
C MET A 676 -7.56 13.57 -17.10
N ALA A 677 -6.82 14.10 -16.12
CA ALA A 677 -7.14 15.35 -15.44
C ALA A 677 -7.08 16.56 -16.38
N GLU A 678 -5.99 16.70 -17.14
CA GLU A 678 -5.78 17.78 -18.13
C GLU A 678 -6.95 17.85 -19.12
N GLU A 679 -7.27 16.73 -19.78
CA GLU A 679 -8.38 16.64 -20.75
C GLU A 679 -9.77 16.85 -20.10
N THR A 680 -9.95 16.45 -18.83
CA THR A 680 -11.22 16.65 -18.11
C THR A 680 -11.42 18.12 -17.75
N VAL A 681 -10.38 18.81 -17.26
CA VAL A 681 -10.45 20.24 -16.93
C VAL A 681 -10.60 21.09 -18.20
N ASP A 682 -9.95 20.70 -19.31
CA ASP A 682 -10.19 21.31 -20.62
C ASP A 682 -11.69 21.23 -21.00
N ARG A 683 -12.31 20.05 -20.86
CA ARG A 683 -13.76 19.88 -21.10
C ARG A 683 -14.64 20.68 -20.13
N CYS A 684 -14.25 20.84 -18.86
CA CYS A 684 -14.96 21.71 -17.92
C CYS A 684 -14.92 23.19 -18.34
N ILE A 685 -13.76 23.65 -18.83
CA ILE A 685 -13.58 25.01 -19.35
C ILE A 685 -14.46 25.23 -20.60
N GLU A 686 -14.45 24.28 -21.53
CA GLU A 686 -15.32 24.29 -22.73
C GLU A 686 -16.83 24.30 -22.35
N THR A 687 -17.24 23.43 -21.42
CA THR A 687 -18.66 23.18 -21.11
C THR A 687 -19.30 24.31 -20.30
N SER A 688 -18.58 24.86 -19.32
CA SER A 688 -19.10 25.88 -18.41
C SER A 688 -18.53 27.28 -18.66
N ASN A 689 -17.83 27.50 -19.78
CA ASN A 689 -17.20 28.79 -20.17
C ASN A 689 -16.35 29.39 -19.03
N LEU A 690 -15.55 28.54 -18.38
CA LEU A 690 -14.72 28.93 -17.23
C LEU A 690 -13.52 29.78 -17.68
N LYS A 691 -13.01 30.63 -16.78
CA LYS A 691 -11.93 31.56 -17.08
C LYS A 691 -10.70 31.26 -16.22
N PRO A 692 -9.86 30.28 -16.63
CA PRO A 692 -8.60 30.01 -15.94
C PRO A 692 -7.62 31.18 -16.07
N LYS A 693 -6.68 31.29 -15.13
CA LYS A 693 -5.56 32.24 -15.18
C LYS A 693 -4.48 31.82 -16.19
N ASN A 694 -4.34 30.52 -16.44
CA ASN A 694 -3.27 29.93 -17.23
C ASN A 694 -3.64 28.52 -17.75
N ASP A 695 -2.87 28.04 -18.73
CA ASP A 695 -2.93 26.68 -19.25
C ASP A 695 -2.51 25.63 -18.20
N CYS A 696 -2.64 24.34 -18.51
CA CYS A 696 -2.23 23.24 -17.65
C CYS A 696 -0.72 23.30 -17.31
N VAL A 697 -0.38 23.43 -16.01
CA VAL A 697 1.01 23.44 -15.51
C VAL A 697 1.39 22.17 -14.74
N THR A 698 0.57 21.12 -14.77
CA THR A 698 0.80 19.89 -13.97
C THR A 698 1.99 19.03 -14.43
N LYS A 699 2.52 19.25 -15.64
CA LYS A 699 3.67 18.53 -16.19
C LYS A 699 4.96 18.97 -15.47
N GLY A 700 5.49 18.12 -14.60
CA GLY A 700 6.63 18.43 -13.74
C GLY A 700 6.29 19.20 -12.46
N LEU A 701 5.00 19.39 -12.13
CA LEU A 701 4.56 19.96 -10.86
C LEU A 701 4.82 18.98 -9.71
N VAL A 702 5.83 19.29 -8.89
CA VAL A 702 6.23 18.45 -7.74
C VAL A 702 5.12 18.40 -6.69
N LEU A 703 4.79 17.19 -6.23
CA LEU A 703 3.70 16.97 -5.29
C LEU A 703 4.14 17.21 -3.83
N ASN A 704 3.17 17.39 -2.93
CA ASN A 704 3.37 17.52 -1.48
C ASN A 704 4.26 16.39 -0.93
N GLY A 705 5.40 16.75 -0.32
CA GLY A 705 6.46 15.85 0.14
C GLY A 705 7.69 15.80 -0.78
N GLY A 706 7.60 16.26 -2.03
CA GLY A 706 8.64 16.01 -3.05
C GLY A 706 9.68 17.11 -3.30
N GLU A 707 9.54 18.31 -2.72
CA GLU A 707 10.33 19.49 -3.10
C GLU A 707 11.78 19.43 -2.61
N LYS A 708 12.00 18.95 -1.37
CA LYS A 708 13.33 18.92 -0.72
C LYS A 708 13.83 17.52 -0.41
N TRP A 709 13.17 16.49 -0.93
CA TRP A 709 13.54 15.10 -0.67
C TRP A 709 14.82 14.67 -1.41
N THR A 710 15.64 13.86 -0.74
CA THR A 710 16.80 13.16 -1.29
C THR A 710 16.84 11.71 -0.79
N PRO A 711 17.51 10.78 -1.50
CA PRO A 711 17.73 9.42 -1.01
C PRO A 711 18.49 9.32 0.33
N THR A 712 19.16 10.40 0.76
CA THR A 712 19.89 10.51 2.04
C THR A 712 19.10 11.23 3.13
N SER A 713 17.85 11.65 2.88
CA SER A 713 17.06 12.45 3.83
C SER A 713 16.81 11.73 5.16
N TYR A 714 16.71 10.40 5.15
CA TYR A 714 16.59 9.59 6.36
C TYR A 714 17.75 9.76 7.34
N ILE A 715 18.97 10.07 6.85
CA ILE A 715 20.16 10.21 7.71
C ILE A 715 19.97 11.35 8.71
N ARG A 716 19.30 12.44 8.30
CA ARG A 716 18.94 13.55 9.21
C ARG A 716 17.87 13.16 10.22
N LEU A 717 16.88 12.34 9.83
CA LEU A 717 15.88 11.83 10.77
C LEU A 717 16.54 10.96 11.87
N VAL A 718 17.57 10.17 11.52
CA VAL A 718 18.39 9.43 12.50
C VAL A 718 19.23 10.37 13.36
N GLN A 719 19.93 11.33 12.76
CA GLN A 719 20.89 12.21 13.45
C GLN A 719 20.24 13.29 14.33
N ASP A 720 19.20 13.96 13.83
CA ASP A 720 18.59 15.13 14.46
C ASP A 720 17.57 14.74 15.55
N TYR A 721 16.95 13.55 15.44
CA TYR A 721 15.88 13.08 16.34
C TYR A 721 16.23 11.80 17.13
N GLY A 722 17.26 11.04 16.72
CA GLY A 722 17.55 9.72 17.31
C GLY A 722 16.51 8.64 16.95
N LEU A 723 15.86 8.77 15.78
CA LEU A 723 14.98 7.75 15.22
C LEU A 723 15.77 6.50 14.79
N ASP A 724 15.12 5.35 14.88
CA ASP A 724 15.66 4.10 14.30
C ASP A 724 15.82 4.22 12.78
N THR A 725 16.86 3.58 12.22
CA THR A 725 17.22 3.69 10.81
C THR A 725 16.13 3.18 9.88
N GLU A 726 15.40 2.12 10.24
CA GLU A 726 14.31 1.60 9.41
C GLU A 726 13.12 2.55 9.41
N VAL A 727 12.74 3.05 10.60
CA VAL A 727 11.69 4.08 10.77
C VAL A 727 12.04 5.34 9.97
N ALA A 728 13.29 5.81 10.06
CA ALA A 728 13.76 6.97 9.32
C ALA A 728 13.68 6.79 7.78
N ILE A 729 14.02 5.59 7.27
CA ILE A 729 13.89 5.27 5.84
C ILE A 729 12.41 5.23 5.42
N HIS A 730 11.54 4.60 6.22
CA HIS A 730 10.10 4.58 5.99
C HIS A 730 9.51 6.00 5.97
N LEU A 731 9.78 6.82 6.97
CA LEU A 731 9.27 8.19 7.05
C LEU A 731 9.77 9.05 5.88
N SER A 732 11.06 8.95 5.54
CA SER A 732 11.65 9.56 4.33
C SER A 732 10.87 9.18 3.07
N ASN A 733 10.57 7.91 2.87
CA ASN A 733 9.97 7.40 1.64
C ASN A 733 8.43 7.47 1.63
N THR A 734 7.81 7.82 2.75
CA THR A 734 6.35 7.97 2.88
C THR A 734 5.92 9.45 2.96
N TYR A 735 6.66 10.29 3.69
CA TYR A 735 6.32 11.71 3.90
C TYR A 735 7.27 12.69 3.20
N GLY A 736 8.40 12.22 2.69
CA GLY A 736 9.34 13.05 1.93
C GLY A 736 9.89 14.21 2.77
N ASP A 737 9.82 15.42 2.24
CA ASP A 737 10.20 16.65 2.95
C ASP A 737 9.26 17.06 4.10
N GLN A 738 8.14 16.36 4.30
CA GLN A 738 7.31 16.51 5.51
C GLN A 738 7.68 15.51 6.62
N ALA A 739 8.65 14.60 6.41
CA ALA A 739 9.01 13.58 7.38
C ALA A 739 9.50 14.12 8.73
N SER A 740 10.15 15.30 8.74
CA SER A 740 10.51 15.98 10.00
C SER A 740 9.27 16.39 10.81
N LYS A 741 8.21 16.88 10.14
CA LYS A 741 6.91 17.20 10.78
C LYS A 741 6.20 15.98 11.38
N VAL A 742 6.63 14.76 11.04
CA VAL A 742 6.21 13.50 11.70
C VAL A 742 7.14 13.22 12.88
N ALA A 743 8.46 13.29 12.67
CA ALA A 743 9.45 13.11 13.73
C ALA A 743 9.21 14.05 14.93
N ASP A 744 8.86 15.32 14.68
CA ASP A 744 8.47 16.35 15.66
C ASP A 744 7.29 15.93 16.58
N LEU A 745 6.49 14.94 16.18
CA LEU A 745 5.32 14.44 16.93
C LEU A 745 5.60 13.12 17.67
N SER A 746 6.83 12.62 17.63
CA SER A 746 7.22 11.35 18.23
C SER A 746 7.40 11.45 19.74
N SER A 747 6.92 10.46 20.50
CA SER A 747 7.24 10.39 21.93
C SER A 747 8.64 9.85 22.15
N LEU A 748 9.24 10.16 23.30
CA LEU A 748 10.36 9.42 23.84
C LEU A 748 9.98 7.94 24.03
N THR A 749 10.89 7.03 23.72
CA THR A 749 10.69 5.57 23.88
C THR A 749 11.02 5.07 25.28
N GLY A 750 11.79 5.85 26.06
CA GLY A 750 12.43 5.42 27.30
C GLY A 750 13.68 4.54 27.10
N LYS A 751 14.06 4.22 25.86
CA LYS A 751 15.26 3.44 25.51
C LYS A 751 16.44 4.37 25.19
N ARG A 752 17.68 3.89 25.35
CA ARG A 752 18.89 4.60 24.88
C ARG A 752 18.92 4.72 23.34
N TRP A 753 18.35 3.72 22.65
CA TRP A 753 18.13 3.73 21.21
C TRP A 753 16.92 2.83 20.85
N PRO A 754 16.09 3.22 19.87
CA PRO A 754 15.94 4.59 19.36
C PRO A 754 15.42 5.52 20.46
N VAL A 755 15.72 6.81 20.37
CA VAL A 755 15.39 7.80 21.40
C VAL A 755 13.90 8.19 21.34
N VAL A 756 13.37 8.35 20.13
CA VAL A 756 11.96 8.68 19.85
C VAL A 756 11.33 7.70 18.85
N GLY A 757 10.00 7.72 18.77
CA GLY A 757 9.22 6.96 17.81
C GLY A 757 8.91 5.56 18.33
N ARG A 758 7.73 5.41 18.94
CA ARG A 758 7.27 4.12 19.46
C ARG A 758 6.54 3.38 18.35
N ARG A 759 7.08 2.24 17.94
CA ARG A 759 6.49 1.39 16.90
C ARG A 759 5.08 0.93 17.30
N LEU A 760 4.18 0.87 16.32
CA LEU A 760 2.81 0.37 16.46
C LEU A 760 2.74 -1.16 16.54
N HIS A 761 3.75 -1.83 15.96
CA HIS A 761 4.00 -3.26 16.00
C HIS A 761 5.51 -3.47 15.80
N GLU A 762 6.16 -4.36 16.55
CA GLU A 762 7.63 -4.38 16.61
C GLU A 762 8.29 -4.67 15.24
N GLU A 763 7.74 -5.63 14.48
CA GLU A 763 8.24 -6.02 13.16
C GLU A 763 8.12 -4.94 12.07
N PHE A 764 7.34 -3.86 12.29
CA PHE A 764 7.05 -2.85 11.26
C PHE A 764 7.57 -1.45 11.64
N PRO A 765 8.05 -0.65 10.66
CA PRO A 765 8.64 0.67 10.92
C PRO A 765 7.60 1.78 11.21
N TYR A 766 6.33 1.43 11.42
CA TYR A 766 5.26 2.40 11.65
C TYR A 766 5.26 2.89 13.10
N ILE A 767 5.18 4.21 13.34
CA ILE A 767 5.24 4.79 14.70
C ILE A 767 3.99 5.58 15.09
N GLU A 768 3.81 5.82 16.40
CA GLU A 768 2.65 6.54 16.94
C GLU A 768 2.49 7.96 16.38
N ALA A 769 3.62 8.62 16.07
CA ALA A 769 3.66 9.95 15.49
C ALA A 769 2.92 10.07 14.14
N GLU A 770 2.89 8.99 13.36
CA GLU A 770 2.20 8.94 12.07
C GLU A 770 0.69 9.04 12.21
N ILE A 771 0.11 8.60 13.34
CA ILE A 771 -1.32 8.72 13.62
C ILE A 771 -1.68 10.20 13.83
N SER A 772 -0.92 10.88 14.69
CA SER A 772 -1.09 12.31 14.98
C SER A 772 -0.84 13.19 13.74
N TYR A 773 0.07 12.79 12.85
CA TYR A 773 0.25 13.44 11.56
C TYR A 773 -0.90 13.13 10.58
N ALA A 774 -1.32 11.87 10.47
CA ALA A 774 -2.42 11.44 9.61
C ALA A 774 -3.76 12.12 9.94
N ILE A 775 -4.01 12.46 11.21
CA ILE A 775 -5.19 13.22 11.63
C ILE A 775 -5.20 14.66 11.05
N LYS A 776 -4.01 15.25 10.86
CA LYS A 776 -3.82 16.51 10.11
C LYS A 776 -4.05 16.30 8.61
N GLU A 777 -3.72 15.12 8.08
CA GLU A 777 -4.09 14.64 6.75
C GLU A 777 -5.53 14.04 6.68
N TYR A 778 -6.41 14.58 7.51
CA TYR A 778 -7.85 14.29 7.61
C TYR A 778 -8.22 12.82 7.84
N ALA A 779 -7.35 11.98 8.38
CA ALA A 779 -7.77 10.67 8.89
C ALA A 779 -8.85 10.86 9.98
N ARG A 780 -9.93 10.08 9.89
CA ARG A 780 -11.10 10.15 10.76
C ARG A 780 -11.62 8.77 11.19
N THR A 781 -11.10 7.68 10.63
CA THR A 781 -11.37 6.30 11.06
C THR A 781 -10.06 5.52 11.25
N ALA A 782 -10.08 4.45 12.07
CA ALA A 782 -8.90 3.57 12.23
C ALA A 782 -8.50 2.88 10.91
N VAL A 783 -9.46 2.63 10.02
CA VAL A 783 -9.22 2.09 8.67
C VAL A 783 -8.42 3.09 7.82
N ASP A 784 -8.56 4.40 8.00
CA ASP A 784 -7.76 5.39 7.29
C ASP A 784 -6.26 5.23 7.60
N ILE A 785 -5.94 4.98 8.88
CA ILE A 785 -4.58 4.73 9.35
C ILE A 785 -4.04 3.41 8.78
N LEU A 786 -4.70 2.29 9.10
CA LEU A 786 -4.27 0.93 8.75
C LEU A 786 -4.17 0.70 7.23
N ALA A 787 -5.20 1.13 6.49
CA ALA A 787 -5.35 0.82 5.08
C ALA A 787 -4.61 1.79 4.16
N ARG A 788 -4.43 3.07 4.55
CA ARG A 788 -4.02 4.14 3.61
C ARG A 788 -2.84 4.99 4.06
N ARG A 789 -2.65 5.22 5.37
CA ARG A 789 -1.50 6.01 5.87
C ARG A 789 -0.27 5.12 6.10
N THR A 790 -0.41 4.03 6.87
CA THR A 790 0.69 3.07 7.12
C THR A 790 0.79 2.02 6.01
N ARG A 791 -0.35 1.50 5.54
CA ARG A 791 -0.49 0.27 4.71
C ARG A 791 -0.35 -1.05 5.48
N LEU A 792 -0.27 -1.03 6.81
CA LEU A 792 -0.04 -2.24 7.63
C LEU A 792 -1.00 -3.39 7.30
N SER A 793 -2.31 -3.12 7.12
CA SER A 793 -3.30 -4.15 6.81
C SER A 793 -3.13 -4.81 5.43
N PHE A 794 -2.40 -4.17 4.51
CA PHE A 794 -2.04 -4.70 3.19
C PHE A 794 -0.69 -5.43 3.18
N LEU A 795 0.01 -5.48 4.32
CA LEU A 795 1.24 -6.26 4.46
C LEU A 795 0.96 -7.48 5.33
N ASN A 796 0.49 -7.27 6.56
CA ASN A 796 0.14 -8.33 7.51
C ASN A 796 -1.15 -7.96 8.26
N VAL A 797 -2.21 -8.74 8.02
CA VAL A 797 -3.55 -8.49 8.58
C VAL A 797 -3.64 -8.82 10.07
N ILE A 798 -2.75 -9.68 10.58
CA ILE A 798 -2.65 -10.02 12.02
C ILE A 798 -1.98 -8.87 12.77
N ALA A 799 -0.81 -8.42 12.29
CA ALA A 799 -0.11 -7.25 12.84
C ALA A 799 -0.98 -5.98 12.83
N ALA A 800 -1.93 -5.87 11.90
CA ALA A 800 -2.92 -4.80 11.84
C ALA A 800 -4.01 -4.89 12.93
N ASP A 801 -4.42 -6.09 13.36
CA ASP A 801 -5.36 -6.27 14.49
C ASP A 801 -4.63 -6.08 15.84
N GLU A 802 -3.36 -6.50 15.93
CA GLU A 802 -2.51 -6.28 17.10
C GLU A 802 -2.15 -4.80 17.32
N ALA A 803 -1.90 -4.04 16.25
CA ALA A 803 -1.67 -2.59 16.32
C ALA A 803 -2.96 -1.77 16.59
N LEU A 804 -4.15 -2.34 16.35
CA LEU A 804 -5.42 -1.61 16.39
C LEU A 804 -5.72 -0.95 17.76
N PRO A 805 -5.53 -1.59 18.93
CA PRO A 805 -5.78 -0.95 20.23
C PRO A 805 -4.91 0.29 20.46
N GLY A 806 -3.62 0.23 20.08
CA GLY A 806 -2.70 1.37 20.17
C GLY A 806 -3.11 2.51 19.23
N ILE A 807 -3.53 2.18 18.00
CA ILE A 807 -4.05 3.17 17.04
C ILE A 807 -5.29 3.86 17.60
N ILE A 808 -6.26 3.08 18.12
CA ILE A 808 -7.49 3.61 18.71
C ILE A 808 -7.19 4.50 19.91
N GLN A 809 -6.25 4.13 20.79
CA GLN A 809 -5.87 4.96 21.94
C GLN A 809 -5.35 6.34 21.53
N VAL A 810 -4.47 6.42 20.53
CA VAL A 810 -3.93 7.69 20.03
C VAL A 810 -5.01 8.49 19.31
N MET A 811 -5.79 7.86 18.41
CA MET A 811 -6.89 8.54 17.72
C MET A 811 -7.94 9.08 18.69
N ALA A 812 -8.29 8.33 19.73
CA ALA A 812 -9.27 8.73 20.73
C ALA A 812 -8.82 9.94 21.55
N LYS A 813 -7.52 10.03 21.88
CA LYS A 813 -6.92 11.18 22.56
C LYS A 813 -6.99 12.44 21.69
N GLU A 814 -6.54 12.35 20.43
CA GLU A 814 -6.44 13.51 19.53
C GLU A 814 -7.82 13.97 19.01
N LEU A 815 -8.72 13.03 18.66
CA LEU A 815 -10.08 13.31 18.18
C LEU A 815 -11.15 13.36 19.29
N LYS A 816 -10.74 13.21 20.56
CA LYS A 816 -11.60 13.28 21.76
C LYS A 816 -12.78 12.29 21.75
N TRP A 817 -12.53 11.06 21.32
CA TRP A 817 -13.56 10.02 21.24
C TRP A 817 -13.94 9.44 22.61
N ASN A 818 -15.23 9.38 22.89
CA ASN A 818 -15.77 8.63 24.03
C ASN A 818 -15.66 7.10 23.82
N GLU A 819 -15.87 6.33 24.89
CA GLU A 819 -15.76 4.86 24.89
C GLU A 819 -16.66 4.18 23.85
N LYS A 820 -17.89 4.69 23.64
CA LYS A 820 -18.81 4.18 22.61
C LYS A 820 -18.19 4.32 21.22
N LYS A 821 -17.66 5.51 20.90
CA LYS A 821 -17.01 5.78 19.61
C LYS A 821 -15.73 4.96 19.44
N GLN A 822 -14.94 4.77 20.50
CA GLN A 822 -13.77 3.88 20.45
C GLN A 822 -14.17 2.44 20.09
N LYS A 823 -15.24 1.92 20.70
CA LYS A 823 -15.78 0.60 20.34
C LYS A 823 -16.30 0.56 18.89
N GLU A 824 -17.09 1.54 18.45
CA GLU A 824 -17.59 1.63 17.07
C GLU A 824 -16.47 1.64 16.01
N GLU A 825 -15.31 2.22 16.31
CA GLU A 825 -14.15 2.23 15.42
C GLU A 825 -13.33 0.92 15.50
N ILE A 826 -13.25 0.27 16.67
CA ILE A 826 -12.67 -1.09 16.81
C ILE A 826 -13.50 -2.09 16.01
N ASP A 827 -14.82 -2.12 16.21
CA ASP A 827 -15.72 -3.09 15.57
C ASP A 827 -15.69 -2.90 14.04
N ARG A 828 -15.68 -1.65 13.54
CA ARG A 828 -15.53 -1.39 12.09
C ARG A 828 -14.17 -1.82 11.56
N ALA A 829 -13.08 -1.54 12.28
CA ALA A 829 -11.74 -1.93 11.85
C ALA A 829 -11.58 -3.45 11.81
N LYS A 830 -12.12 -4.19 12.80
CA LYS A 830 -12.14 -5.66 12.79
C LYS A 830 -12.93 -6.22 11.62
N ASN A 831 -14.11 -5.68 11.30
CA ASN A 831 -14.89 -6.11 10.13
C ASN A 831 -14.14 -5.87 8.81
N PHE A 832 -13.45 -4.72 8.67
CA PHE A 832 -12.57 -4.44 7.54
C PHE A 832 -11.41 -5.45 7.43
N LEU A 833 -10.74 -5.78 8.54
CA LEU A 833 -9.65 -6.77 8.55
C LEU A 833 -10.16 -8.19 8.21
N LEU A 834 -11.30 -8.60 8.78
CA LEU A 834 -11.94 -9.89 8.55
C LEU A 834 -12.29 -10.12 7.08
N HIS A 835 -13.08 -9.22 6.49
CA HIS A 835 -13.65 -9.44 5.16
C HIS A 835 -12.77 -8.88 4.05
N GLU A 836 -12.36 -7.61 4.12
CA GLU A 836 -11.72 -6.93 2.99
C GLU A 836 -10.21 -7.19 2.87
N MET A 837 -9.56 -7.58 3.98
CA MET A 837 -8.11 -7.84 4.05
C MET A 837 -7.73 -9.31 4.29
N GLY A 838 -8.71 -10.23 4.28
CA GLY A 838 -8.51 -11.67 4.25
C GLY A 838 -8.24 -12.36 5.60
N LEU A 839 -8.41 -11.70 6.75
CA LEU A 839 -8.24 -12.35 8.06
C LEU A 839 -9.27 -13.47 8.28
N ASN A 840 -10.49 -13.36 7.74
CA ASN A 840 -11.47 -14.44 7.86
C ASN A 840 -11.10 -15.67 7.03
N LEU A 841 -10.60 -15.48 5.80
CA LEU A 841 -10.05 -16.58 4.99
C LEU A 841 -8.99 -17.35 5.79
N LYS A 842 -8.07 -16.64 6.44
CA LYS A 842 -7.01 -17.23 7.26
C LYS A 842 -7.54 -18.01 8.48
N ARG A 843 -8.67 -17.60 9.06
CA ARG A 843 -9.33 -18.31 10.17
C ARG A 843 -10.07 -19.57 9.69
N ASP A 844 -10.86 -19.47 8.64
CA ASP A 844 -11.64 -20.62 8.15
C ASP A 844 -10.72 -21.72 7.59
N MET A 845 -9.62 -21.32 6.93
CA MET A 845 -8.51 -22.24 6.59
C MET A 845 -7.94 -23.04 7.76
N HIS A 846 -7.99 -22.52 8.99
CA HIS A 846 -7.47 -23.22 10.18
C HIS A 846 -8.46 -24.22 10.76
N ARG A 847 -9.76 -24.03 10.49
CA ARG A 847 -10.86 -24.94 10.84
C ARG A 847 -10.95 -26.11 9.87
N ASP A 848 -10.81 -25.82 8.58
CA ASP A 848 -10.94 -26.80 7.49
C ASP A 848 -9.70 -27.67 7.26
N VAL A 849 -8.66 -27.62 8.13
CA VAL A 849 -7.49 -28.50 8.01
C VAL A 849 -7.85 -29.93 8.43
N PRO A 850 -7.85 -30.92 7.52
CA PRO A 850 -8.11 -32.30 7.91
C PRO A 850 -7.02 -32.80 8.86
N ILE A 851 -7.43 -33.47 9.94
CA ILE A 851 -6.54 -34.04 10.95
C ILE A 851 -5.85 -35.28 10.36
N ASN A 852 -4.66 -35.08 9.76
CA ASN A 852 -3.96 -36.11 8.98
C ASN A 852 -2.70 -36.60 9.71
N PHE A 853 -2.93 -37.43 10.73
CA PHE A 853 -1.92 -38.00 11.61
C PHE A 853 -1.88 -39.52 11.51
N THR A 854 -0.70 -40.12 11.70
CA THR A 854 -0.58 -41.54 12.00
C THR A 854 -1.16 -41.86 13.38
N ARG A 855 -1.42 -43.14 13.68
CA ARG A 855 -1.92 -43.56 15.00
C ARG A 855 -0.98 -43.16 16.15
N ASP A 856 0.33 -43.15 15.90
CA ASP A 856 1.34 -42.79 16.89
C ASP A 856 1.41 -41.28 17.10
N GLU A 857 1.28 -40.48 16.04
CA GLU A 857 1.14 -39.02 16.12
C GLU A 857 -0.14 -38.61 16.84
N MET A 858 -1.30 -39.21 16.50
CA MET A 858 -2.56 -39.02 17.22
C MET A 858 -2.39 -39.27 18.72
N SER A 859 -1.77 -40.42 19.05
CA SER A 859 -1.53 -40.81 20.44
C SER A 859 -0.56 -39.87 21.16
N TYR A 860 0.46 -39.36 20.47
CA TYR A 860 1.39 -38.36 20.99
C TYR A 860 0.70 -37.02 21.27
N TYR A 861 -0.04 -36.47 20.31
CA TYR A 861 -0.69 -35.17 20.46
C TYR A 861 -1.84 -35.21 21.46
N LEU A 862 -2.65 -36.28 21.50
CA LEU A 862 -3.66 -36.49 22.55
C LEU A 862 -3.04 -36.65 23.94
N LYS A 863 -1.87 -37.31 24.05
CA LYS A 863 -1.13 -37.42 25.32
C LYS A 863 -0.57 -36.07 25.76
N TYR A 864 -0.09 -35.24 24.83
CA TYR A 864 0.39 -33.88 25.12
C TYR A 864 -0.76 -32.95 25.53
N PHE A 865 -1.91 -33.00 24.84
CA PHE A 865 -3.10 -32.25 25.23
C PHE A 865 -3.51 -32.54 26.69
N ARG A 866 -3.52 -33.83 27.08
CA ARG A 866 -3.79 -34.26 28.47
C ARG A 866 -2.73 -33.83 29.50
N GLN A 867 -1.56 -33.32 29.08
CA GLN A 867 -0.58 -32.69 29.97
C GLN A 867 -0.84 -31.19 30.20
N ILE A 868 -1.68 -30.56 29.36
CA ILE A 868 -2.14 -29.17 29.50
C ILE A 868 -3.55 -29.11 30.12
N ASP A 869 -4.40 -30.11 29.84
CA ASP A 869 -5.75 -30.23 30.41
C ASP A 869 -5.70 -30.59 31.92
N VAL A 870 -5.50 -29.57 32.74
CA VAL A 870 -5.50 -29.70 34.20
C VAL A 870 -6.88 -30.13 34.68
N LYS A 871 -6.95 -31.36 35.22
CA LYS A 871 -8.13 -32.14 35.63
C LYS A 871 -8.83 -32.96 34.54
N ASN A 872 -8.27 -33.09 33.33
CA ASN A 872 -8.77 -33.99 32.27
C ASN A 872 -10.27 -33.76 31.96
N LYS A 873 -10.61 -32.51 31.62
CA LYS A 873 -11.96 -32.02 31.33
C LYS A 873 -12.40 -32.23 29.88
N GLY A 874 -11.46 -32.53 28.97
CA GLY A 874 -11.66 -32.57 27.51
C GLY A 874 -11.31 -31.26 26.79
N PHE A 875 -11.04 -30.19 27.55
CA PHE A 875 -10.72 -28.85 27.06
C PHE A 875 -9.68 -28.16 27.96
N VAL A 876 -8.79 -27.38 27.34
CA VAL A 876 -7.78 -26.57 28.03
C VAL A 876 -8.33 -25.16 28.22
N THR A 877 -8.39 -24.66 29.47
CA THR A 877 -8.74 -23.25 29.70
C THR A 877 -7.51 -22.35 29.59
N MET A 878 -7.74 -21.06 29.32
CA MET A 878 -6.68 -20.04 29.29
C MET A 878 -5.80 -20.06 30.56
N THR A 879 -6.42 -20.27 31.73
CA THR A 879 -5.72 -20.36 33.03
C THR A 879 -4.82 -21.61 33.12
N ASP A 880 -5.17 -22.70 32.45
CA ASP A 880 -4.39 -23.93 32.45
C ASP A 880 -3.23 -23.86 31.45
N LEU A 881 -3.46 -23.27 30.27
CA LEU A 881 -2.41 -22.98 29.30
C LEU A 881 -1.36 -22.02 29.88
N LYS A 882 -1.79 -20.93 30.55
CA LYS A 882 -0.86 -19.99 31.21
C LYS A 882 -0.03 -20.70 32.27
N ARG A 883 -0.67 -21.52 33.11
CA ARG A 883 0.02 -22.32 34.14
C ARG A 883 1.03 -23.29 33.53
N HIS A 884 0.69 -23.95 32.42
CA HIS A 884 1.59 -24.88 31.73
C HIS A 884 2.82 -24.17 31.16
N LEU A 885 2.64 -23.03 30.46
CA LEU A 885 3.74 -22.23 29.92
C LEU A 885 4.65 -21.65 31.02
N GLN A 886 4.08 -21.27 32.17
CA GLN A 886 4.83 -20.90 33.37
C GLN A 886 5.64 -22.08 33.93
N THR A 887 5.09 -23.30 34.00
CA THR A 887 5.86 -24.48 34.45
C THR A 887 7.00 -24.89 33.51
N LEU A 888 6.97 -24.44 32.25
CA LEU A 888 8.08 -24.61 31.31
C LEU A 888 9.22 -23.60 31.52
N ASN A 889 9.10 -22.71 32.51
CA ASN A 889 10.05 -21.63 32.81
C ASN A 889 10.25 -20.70 31.59
N THR A 890 9.14 -20.38 30.93
CA THR A 890 9.03 -19.43 29.82
C THR A 890 8.32 -18.20 30.36
N ASP A 891 9.06 -17.09 30.48
CA ASP A 891 8.47 -15.79 30.82
C ASP A 891 7.86 -15.22 29.54
N ILE A 892 6.54 -15.04 29.53
CA ILE A 892 5.75 -14.66 28.36
C ILE A 892 4.85 -13.50 28.77
N SER A 893 4.89 -12.40 28.04
CA SER A 893 4.07 -11.22 28.32
C SER A 893 2.56 -11.51 28.17
N ASP A 894 1.73 -10.69 28.81
CA ASP A 894 0.27 -10.83 28.71
C ASP A 894 -0.25 -10.64 27.27
N ASP A 895 0.50 -9.97 26.40
CA ASP A 895 0.16 -9.76 25.00
C ASP A 895 0.63 -10.90 24.09
N GLU A 896 1.87 -11.40 24.23
CA GLU A 896 2.29 -12.64 23.57
C GLU A 896 1.38 -13.82 23.96
N PHE A 897 0.92 -13.86 25.22
CA PHE A 897 -0.01 -14.88 25.68
C PHE A 897 -1.40 -14.76 25.03
N ARG A 898 -1.89 -13.54 24.73
CA ARG A 898 -3.12 -13.31 23.96
C ARG A 898 -2.98 -13.75 22.50
N ILE A 899 -1.85 -13.46 21.86
CA ILE A 899 -1.54 -13.89 20.49
C ILE A 899 -1.52 -15.42 20.43
N LEU A 900 -0.78 -16.05 21.36
CA LEU A 900 -0.67 -17.50 21.47
C LEU A 900 -2.02 -18.17 21.75
N ILE A 901 -2.95 -17.53 22.47
CA ILE A 901 -4.35 -18.00 22.59
C ILE A 901 -5.08 -17.92 21.24
N GLY A 902 -5.00 -16.78 20.55
CA GLY A 902 -5.70 -16.53 19.28
C GLY A 902 -5.25 -17.42 18.11
N GLU A 903 -4.10 -18.09 18.24
CA GLU A 903 -3.67 -19.16 17.31
C GLU A 903 -4.41 -20.50 17.53
N ILE A 904 -5.00 -20.73 18.71
CA ILE A 904 -5.51 -22.05 19.14
C ILE A 904 -7.02 -22.05 19.37
N ASP A 905 -7.56 -21.02 20.03
CA ASP A 905 -8.99 -20.81 20.24
C ASP A 905 -9.58 -20.18 18.96
N GLN A 906 -9.97 -21.04 18.00
CA GLN A 906 -10.41 -20.62 16.67
C GLN A 906 -11.88 -20.20 16.63
N ASN A 907 -12.67 -20.70 17.57
CA ASN A 907 -14.09 -20.39 17.70
C ASN A 907 -14.36 -19.18 18.63
N GLN A 908 -13.36 -18.77 19.41
CA GLN A 908 -13.36 -17.63 20.35
C GLN A 908 -14.26 -17.82 21.58
N ASN A 909 -14.45 -19.06 22.05
CA ASN A 909 -15.25 -19.38 23.25
C ASN A 909 -14.47 -19.29 24.58
N GLY A 910 -13.14 -19.07 24.55
CA GLY A 910 -12.29 -18.96 25.74
C GLY A 910 -11.81 -20.29 26.32
N ILE A 911 -11.99 -21.40 25.59
CA ILE A 911 -11.38 -22.70 25.83
C ILE A 911 -10.74 -23.23 24.55
N ILE A 912 -9.79 -24.14 24.67
CA ILE A 912 -9.18 -24.85 23.56
C ILE A 912 -9.70 -26.28 23.59
N GLU A 913 -10.44 -26.66 22.55
CA GLU A 913 -11.00 -28.00 22.44
C GLU A 913 -9.96 -29.00 21.91
N THR A 914 -10.21 -30.29 22.15
CA THR A 914 -9.30 -31.37 21.69
C THR A 914 -9.16 -31.35 20.15
N GLU A 915 -10.23 -30.99 19.45
CA GLU A 915 -10.26 -30.93 17.98
C GLU A 915 -9.46 -29.73 17.45
N GLU A 916 -9.69 -28.51 17.95
CA GLU A 916 -8.92 -27.32 17.56
C GLU A 916 -7.40 -27.50 17.78
N PHE A 917 -7.02 -28.10 18.92
CA PHE A 917 -5.63 -28.41 19.21
C PHE A 917 -5.03 -29.42 18.19
N LEU A 918 -5.80 -30.43 17.76
CA LEU A 918 -5.36 -31.40 16.76
C LEU A 918 -5.35 -30.80 15.34
N GLN A 919 -6.33 -29.97 14.97
CA GLN A 919 -6.34 -29.19 13.72
C GLN A 919 -5.11 -28.28 13.65
N LEU A 920 -4.80 -27.56 14.73
CA LEU A 920 -3.62 -26.71 14.83
C LEU A 920 -2.32 -27.52 14.67
N MET A 921 -2.17 -28.63 15.38
CA MET A 921 -1.01 -29.51 15.22
C MET A 921 -0.93 -30.12 13.81
N SER A 922 -2.07 -30.35 13.14
CA SER A 922 -2.15 -30.81 11.75
C SER A 922 -1.68 -29.70 10.79
N ALA A 923 -2.10 -28.45 11.02
CA ALA A 923 -1.67 -27.26 10.28
C ALA A 923 -0.16 -26.97 10.43
N ILE A 924 0.38 -27.17 11.63
CA ILE A 924 1.82 -27.07 11.91
C ILE A 924 2.59 -28.18 11.18
N LYS A 925 2.02 -29.40 11.10
CA LYS A 925 2.62 -30.56 10.41
C LYS A 925 2.56 -30.42 8.88
N SER A 926 1.45 -29.95 8.32
CA SER A 926 1.26 -29.75 6.88
C SER A 926 2.02 -28.54 6.32
N GLY A 927 2.52 -27.66 7.20
CA GLY A 927 3.06 -26.36 6.81
C GLY A 927 1.98 -25.30 6.56
N SER A 928 0.69 -25.61 6.76
CA SER A 928 -0.41 -24.62 6.70
C SER A 928 -0.29 -23.54 7.78
N LEU A 929 0.57 -23.72 8.79
CA LEU A 929 0.92 -22.69 9.77
C LEU A 929 2.44 -22.69 10.04
N SER A 930 3.13 -21.69 9.49
CA SER A 930 4.61 -21.63 9.46
C SER A 930 5.24 -20.80 10.58
N THR A 931 4.51 -19.83 11.13
CA THR A 931 5.02 -18.80 12.07
C THR A 931 4.67 -19.03 13.55
N SER A 932 3.79 -19.99 13.85
CA SER A 932 3.08 -20.10 15.14
C SER A 932 3.94 -19.94 16.40
N HIS A 933 3.52 -19.04 17.28
CA HIS A 933 4.07 -18.79 18.60
C HIS A 933 3.86 -19.99 19.52
N PHE A 934 2.71 -20.65 19.44
CA PHE A 934 2.48 -21.91 20.14
C PHE A 934 3.40 -23.04 19.66
N ALA A 935 3.62 -23.16 18.33
CA ALA A 935 4.53 -24.14 17.76
C ALA A 935 5.99 -23.92 18.19
N LYS A 936 6.43 -22.66 18.29
CA LYS A 936 7.75 -22.29 18.84
C LYS A 936 7.86 -22.71 20.32
N ALA A 937 6.87 -22.38 21.15
CA ALA A 937 6.83 -22.75 22.57
C ALA A 937 6.83 -24.28 22.79
N ALA A 938 5.99 -25.03 22.06
CA ALA A 938 5.93 -26.49 22.14
C ALA A 938 7.22 -27.19 21.64
N ARG A 939 7.95 -26.59 20.69
CA ARG A 939 9.27 -27.08 20.27
C ARG A 939 10.34 -26.92 21.35
N LEU A 940 10.28 -25.88 22.18
CA LEU A 940 11.22 -25.69 23.31
C LEU A 940 11.06 -26.77 24.39
N ASP A 941 9.83 -27.24 24.66
CA ASP A 941 9.58 -28.40 25.52
C ASP A 941 10.20 -29.69 24.95
N LYS A 942 10.04 -29.92 23.65
CA LYS A 942 10.70 -31.04 22.95
C LYS A 942 12.22 -31.01 23.12
N ILE A 943 12.85 -29.85 22.92
CA ILE A 943 14.30 -29.67 23.06
C ILE A 943 14.76 -29.91 24.52
N LYS A 944 14.06 -29.35 25.51
CA LYS A 944 14.36 -29.57 26.94
C LYS A 944 14.27 -31.04 27.34
N LYS A 945 13.36 -31.82 26.73
CA LYS A 945 13.22 -33.27 26.94
C LYS A 945 14.23 -34.13 26.17
N THR A 946 15.02 -33.57 25.27
CA THR A 946 16.02 -34.30 24.45
C THR A 946 17.48 -34.00 24.79
N ASN A 947 17.78 -33.33 25.91
CA ASN A 947 19.15 -33.26 26.42
C ASN A 947 19.65 -34.68 26.77
N PRO A 948 20.74 -35.18 26.16
CA PRO A 948 21.35 -36.44 26.57
C PRO A 948 21.94 -36.34 27.98
N SER A 949 21.98 -37.45 28.71
CA SER A 949 22.84 -37.56 29.90
C SER A 949 24.31 -37.37 29.48
N PRO A 950 25.15 -36.63 30.23
CA PRO A 950 26.55 -36.42 29.90
C PRO A 950 27.42 -37.65 30.21
N GLU A 951 27.11 -38.79 29.60
CA GLU A 951 27.91 -40.01 29.73
C GLU A 951 29.10 -40.00 28.75
N ARG A 952 30.29 -39.84 29.34
CA ARG A 952 31.61 -40.25 28.81
C ARG A 952 31.97 -39.79 27.40
N SER A 953 32.73 -38.70 27.36
CA SER A 953 33.79 -38.54 26.37
C SER A 953 34.75 -39.74 26.45
N GLY A 954 34.75 -40.57 25.42
CA GLY A 954 35.79 -41.57 25.12
C GLY A 954 36.34 -41.29 23.73
N GLY A 955 37.65 -41.16 23.60
CA GLY A 955 38.32 -40.79 22.35
C GLY A 955 38.91 -41.98 21.59
N GLY A 956 39.34 -41.72 20.36
CA GLY A 956 39.91 -42.70 19.43
C GLY A 956 38.92 -43.06 18.31
N ILE A 957 39.29 -43.03 17.02
CA ILE A 957 40.57 -42.64 16.38
C ILE A 957 40.24 -41.73 15.20
#